data_AF-A0AAV6FGY8-F1
#
_entry.id   AF-A0AAV6FGY8-F1
#
_cell.length_a   1.000
_cell.length_b   1.000
_cell.length_c   1.000
_cell.angle_alpha   90.00
_cell.angle_beta   90.00
_cell.angle_gamma   90.00
#
_symmetry.space_group_name_H-M   'P 1'
#
loop_
_entity.id
_entity.type
_entity.pdbx_description
1 polymer ?
#
loop_
_entity_poly.entity_id
_entity_poly.type
_entity_poly.pdbx_seq_one_letter_code
_entity_poly.pdbx_strand_id
1 'polypeptide(L)'
;MARFGDDNYRNWLKTTESLNILRVGLRSFLENETETYHRSLQHKLGNRLKGATCQNKCDGKKWQKKKPYCDVCTPWSDEILANHIGAKNKVYWKNCLPHLWPNEKWEVAKVHMPNGHEEHTIYDHFDIAALLNLMSHCTHFRKFIKDQHTSKVIHVRNCVMHSPDFTMSQQEFQQHLEKIKDFARLLDQNVQDLKMLPNEIEKIIDTVDKGLRGHGTEGKQKNNSDALQQKCMEMEQKALKEKIEFLMQRYEENQDGVKEEIEGIKTFLQKNEDLKEKLAPQLEQLQRRVDEHEKQINVLNERVDQLEVKVTQGPKKDPLFSMNPLKYKNYVFELARKYGWPEPVFTESLEGDGYRGHVEVNGLTFSGEQACLNKKLAHQEVAKKALDHLQTLAPSAEVHTGEEQQTKHPVEPSESSTSEGCMSGQDPAKTASQYYYGSVIVVLDTEVASEEGCGQEKEAIEAAYGKLAHLFGLDEAKAGSSKQGLVQEHFQERGFPPPAENSSKGPDETFYCKLKLCGAFTFHDQEGSTKKKQAEHQAAKTALQQLSRVLDWTASGENYKGDLKERLEAQSLGQPSYDVTKKESLPGGERGPSVALAGCEPAGSSNMSLPPGGTSAPNSKDKPSAAELKPQPTKPDPAVVAPMIPQVIVNEPSVINMEVCSTETDRQLQDVDMSPSRVSGNGTQSVPVKEESTSTSVEGTRYYGSVTVVLDTELQDQDGQLQEGDAIESAYGKLAESFGLDKAKPGSSRAVVHMYFERSGYPLPVENVQKCIDDKIRCSLKLCGSFTFVDQEGSTKKKQAAHQAAKTALQRLSKVLDWTASGENYIGDLKERLEAQGLGQPSYDVTKKESLSGGERGRSVALAGCEPAGSSNMSLPPGGTSAPNSKDKPSAAELKPQPTNPDPAVVAPMIPTTGSSPPPVHRKQAKLQFQGEKVERLLVLLGLLPPVVTCEKYSMEQRFTCSVSVQLDQYTFRSPDCTKSKKEASRKAFHSFGLATGICRPGADETCSTQEVKQYFAKRSLPCPIEEFGGKEKAFSCSLTNVSCKLVYEGQGSTEGDACQAAFQDAFTKLGRLFGLSGIPGAPDKADEQLTAMLKMAGQGEPACSLKAQQYKASIQLKFTDYKLEHKSSTNKKQARNYLSERILKMLGVDTDASTSGSLRNSLDEWCKQKKLPEPKFEEMKELLGVRVTFSAPFSCSSHDWEDSWQQAEQSLLQELTARLSWNKEDGTSSSL
;
A
#
# COMPACT_ATOMS: atom_id res chain seq x y z
N MET A 1 3.81 -37.16 -10.43
CA MET A 1 3.63 -36.68 -11.82
C MET A 1 2.33 -35.91 -12.13
N ALA A 2 1.16 -36.16 -11.51
CA ALA A 2 -0.11 -35.50 -11.92
C ALA A 2 -0.06 -33.95 -12.00
N ARG A 3 0.77 -33.31 -11.16
CA ARG A 3 1.17 -31.89 -11.20
C ARG A 3 1.48 -31.34 -12.60
N PHE A 4 2.01 -32.16 -13.51
CA PHE A 4 2.36 -31.74 -14.87
C PHE A 4 1.13 -31.49 -15.77
N GLY A 5 -0.05 -31.97 -15.37
CA GLY A 5 -1.33 -31.60 -15.98
C GLY A 5 -1.80 -30.18 -15.63
N ASP A 6 -1.23 -29.54 -14.61
CA ASP A 6 -1.51 -28.13 -14.30
C ASP A 6 -0.64 -27.21 -15.17
N ASP A 7 -1.32 -26.42 -16.00
CA ASP A 7 -0.72 -25.40 -16.85
C ASP A 7 0.04 -24.35 -16.06
N ASN A 8 -0.43 -24.00 -14.85
CA ASN A 8 0.22 -23.00 -14.01
C ASN A 8 1.55 -23.52 -13.45
N TYR A 9 1.60 -24.79 -13.07
CA TYR A 9 2.84 -25.46 -12.66
C TYR A 9 3.84 -25.63 -13.82
N ARG A 10 3.37 -26.03 -15.02
CA ARG A 10 4.24 -26.06 -16.22
C ARG A 10 4.82 -24.68 -16.52
N ASN A 11 4.03 -23.62 -16.35
CA ASN A 11 4.46 -22.25 -16.60
C ASN A 11 5.49 -21.75 -15.58
N TRP A 12 5.32 -22.05 -14.29
CA TRP A 12 6.34 -21.80 -13.27
C TRP A 12 7.67 -22.48 -13.63
N LEU A 13 7.63 -23.76 -14.02
CA LEU A 13 8.83 -24.51 -14.40
C LEU A 13 9.51 -23.92 -15.66
N LYS A 14 8.74 -23.58 -16.70
CA LYS A 14 9.26 -22.93 -17.92
C LYS A 14 9.95 -21.61 -17.62
N THR A 15 9.38 -20.75 -16.75
CA THR A 15 10.03 -19.47 -16.38
C THR A 15 11.27 -19.70 -15.54
N THR A 16 11.27 -20.69 -14.65
CA THR A 16 12.46 -21.07 -13.86
C THR A 16 13.60 -21.51 -14.77
N GLU A 17 13.34 -22.39 -15.73
CA GLU A 17 14.36 -22.85 -16.68
C GLU A 17 14.77 -21.74 -17.67
N SER A 18 13.87 -20.82 -18.03
CA SER A 18 14.20 -19.63 -18.84
C SER A 18 15.23 -18.73 -18.13
N LEU A 19 15.13 -18.59 -16.81
CA LEU A 19 16.11 -17.88 -15.98
C LEU A 19 17.44 -18.66 -15.88
N ASN A 20 17.39 -19.99 -15.83
CA ASN A 20 18.59 -20.82 -15.88
C ASN A 20 19.32 -20.72 -17.24
N ILE A 21 18.60 -20.72 -18.37
CA ILE A 21 19.20 -20.51 -19.70
C ILE A 21 19.89 -19.14 -19.77
N LEU A 22 19.26 -18.08 -19.24
CA LEU A 22 19.92 -16.77 -19.12
C LEU A 22 21.19 -16.80 -18.25
N ARG A 23 21.14 -17.53 -17.12
CA ARG A 23 22.31 -17.74 -16.24
C ARG A 23 23.44 -18.50 -16.95
N VAL A 24 23.14 -19.44 -17.83
CA VAL A 24 24.15 -20.14 -18.64
C VAL A 24 24.73 -19.22 -19.71
N GLY A 25 23.89 -18.52 -20.49
CA GLY A 25 24.33 -17.61 -21.56
C GLY A 25 25.09 -16.37 -21.08
N LEU A 26 24.99 -16.00 -19.79
CA LEU A 26 25.79 -14.93 -19.18
C LEU A 26 27.18 -15.39 -18.69
N ARG A 27 27.44 -16.69 -18.60
CA ARG A 27 28.63 -17.25 -17.91
C ARG A 27 29.95 -16.77 -18.49
N SER A 28 30.13 -16.91 -19.80
CA SER A 28 31.33 -16.49 -20.54
C SER A 28 31.61 -15.00 -20.36
N PHE A 29 30.58 -14.17 -20.44
CA PHE A 29 30.65 -12.71 -20.34
C PHE A 29 30.98 -12.25 -18.93
N LEU A 30 30.28 -12.78 -17.92
CA LEU A 30 30.46 -12.36 -16.52
C LEU A 30 31.79 -12.82 -15.93
N GLU A 31 32.30 -14.02 -16.27
CA GLU A 31 33.65 -14.43 -15.90
C GLU A 31 34.73 -13.49 -16.47
N ASN A 32 34.59 -13.07 -17.74
CA ASN A 32 35.54 -12.22 -18.45
C ASN A 32 35.49 -10.73 -18.04
N GLU A 33 34.30 -10.15 -17.84
CA GLU A 33 34.18 -8.74 -17.42
C GLU A 33 34.43 -8.57 -15.91
N THR A 34 34.10 -9.55 -15.08
CA THR A 34 34.50 -9.52 -13.65
C THR A 34 36.02 -9.64 -13.49
N GLU A 35 36.67 -10.47 -14.30
CA GLU A 35 38.13 -10.52 -14.44
C GLU A 35 38.72 -9.17 -14.90
N THR A 36 38.13 -8.56 -15.91
CA THR A 36 38.59 -7.27 -16.47
C THR A 36 38.42 -6.12 -15.45
N TYR A 37 37.30 -6.09 -14.72
CA TYR A 37 37.08 -5.20 -13.60
C TYR A 37 38.14 -5.41 -12.51
N HIS A 38 38.37 -6.65 -12.07
CA HIS A 38 39.34 -6.99 -11.04
C HIS A 38 40.77 -6.58 -11.42
N ARG A 39 41.21 -6.86 -12.65
CA ARG A 39 42.51 -6.40 -13.18
C ARG A 39 42.64 -4.87 -13.19
N SER A 40 41.56 -4.14 -13.45
CA SER A 40 41.58 -2.67 -13.41
C SER A 40 41.85 -2.14 -11.99
N LEU A 41 41.28 -2.79 -10.97
CA LEU A 41 41.55 -2.50 -9.55
C LEU A 41 42.98 -2.88 -9.17
N GLN A 42 43.44 -4.09 -9.54
CA GLN A 42 44.81 -4.54 -9.32
C GLN A 42 45.84 -3.55 -9.91
N HIS A 43 45.63 -3.08 -11.14
CA HIS A 43 46.52 -2.11 -11.79
C HIS A 43 46.52 -0.75 -11.07
N LYS A 44 45.33 -0.22 -10.74
CA LYS A 44 45.19 1.08 -10.06
C LYS A 44 45.73 1.07 -8.62
N LEU A 45 45.62 -0.06 -7.92
CA LEU A 45 46.08 -0.22 -6.54
C LEU A 45 47.51 -0.76 -6.42
N GLY A 46 48.02 -1.50 -7.41
CA GLY A 46 49.38 -2.07 -7.40
C GLY A 46 50.46 -1.00 -7.23
N ASN A 47 50.31 0.15 -7.90
CA ASN A 47 51.21 1.30 -7.76
C ASN A 47 51.14 1.96 -6.36
N ARG A 48 50.00 1.86 -5.66
CA ARG A 48 49.81 2.39 -4.29
C ARG A 48 50.30 1.41 -3.21
N LEU A 49 50.02 0.12 -3.39
CA LEU A 49 50.25 -0.93 -2.40
C LEU A 49 51.57 -1.68 -2.57
N LYS A 50 52.24 -1.58 -3.74
CA LYS A 50 53.53 -2.21 -4.05
C LYS A 50 53.58 -3.73 -3.76
N GLY A 51 52.45 -4.42 -3.95
CA GLY A 51 52.31 -5.86 -3.67
C GLY A 51 52.08 -6.24 -2.20
N ALA A 52 51.84 -5.27 -1.31
CA ALA A 52 51.55 -5.56 0.10
C ALA A 52 50.27 -6.39 0.29
N THR A 53 50.34 -7.39 1.17
CA THR A 53 49.26 -8.35 1.46
C THR A 53 48.71 -8.18 2.88
N CYS A 54 47.43 -8.52 3.09
CA CYS A 54 46.75 -8.30 4.37
C CYS A 54 47.18 -9.32 5.45
N GLN A 55 48.19 -8.95 6.24
CA GLN A 55 48.70 -9.76 7.36
C GLN A 55 47.62 -10.06 8.41
N ASN A 56 46.72 -9.10 8.66
CA ASN A 56 45.65 -9.21 9.66
C ASN A 56 44.49 -10.15 9.25
N LYS A 57 44.56 -10.78 8.07
CA LYS A 57 43.50 -11.64 7.48
C LYS A 57 42.10 -11.05 7.66
N CYS A 58 41.93 -9.78 7.27
CA CYS A 58 40.71 -9.04 7.52
C CYS A 58 39.46 -9.75 6.96
N ASP A 59 38.38 -9.65 7.73
CA ASP A 59 37.11 -10.35 7.56
C ASP A 59 35.98 -9.31 7.52
N GLY A 60 35.23 -9.27 6.41
CA GLY A 60 34.20 -8.26 6.16
C GLY A 60 32.96 -8.41 7.03
N LYS A 61 32.70 -9.59 7.61
CA LYS A 61 31.62 -9.82 8.58
C LYS A 61 31.74 -8.91 9.81
N LYS A 62 32.96 -8.51 10.16
CA LYS A 62 33.27 -7.67 11.33
C LYS A 62 33.16 -6.15 11.06
N TRP A 63 32.92 -5.73 9.82
CA TRP A 63 33.02 -4.31 9.42
C TRP A 63 31.71 -3.50 9.54
N GLN A 64 30.61 -4.12 9.96
CA GLN A 64 29.27 -3.50 9.98
C GLN A 64 29.12 -2.21 10.81
N LYS A 65 30.11 -1.84 11.65
CA LYS A 65 30.04 -0.65 12.53
C LYS A 65 31.28 0.24 12.53
N LYS A 66 32.37 -0.15 11.85
CA LYS A 66 33.68 0.55 11.83
C LYS A 66 34.42 0.24 10.52
N LYS A 67 35.06 1.25 9.91
CA LYS A 67 35.86 1.11 8.67
C LYS A 67 37.04 0.12 8.85
N PRO A 68 37.61 -0.44 7.76
CA PRO A 68 38.82 -1.26 7.82
C PRO A 68 39.98 -0.63 8.60
N TYR A 69 40.76 -1.48 9.26
CA TYR A 69 41.88 -1.14 10.15
C TYR A 69 43.23 -1.64 9.63
N CYS A 70 43.45 -1.70 8.32
CA CYS A 70 44.78 -1.99 7.77
C CYS A 70 45.03 -1.32 6.40
N ASP A 71 46.30 -1.04 6.14
CA ASP A 71 46.76 -0.21 5.01
C ASP A 71 46.58 -0.89 3.64
N VAL A 72 46.40 -2.22 3.63
CA VAL A 72 46.14 -2.99 2.42
C VAL A 72 44.64 -3.00 2.08
N CYS A 73 43.77 -3.38 3.02
CA CYS A 73 42.34 -3.53 2.72
C CYS A 73 41.61 -2.18 2.61
N THR A 74 42.13 -1.09 3.22
CA THR A 74 41.46 0.21 3.16
C THR A 74 41.44 0.79 1.74
N PRO A 75 42.58 0.90 1.00
CA PRO A 75 42.58 1.36 -0.39
C PRO A 75 41.77 0.47 -1.34
N TRP A 76 41.75 -0.85 -1.12
CA TRP A 76 40.84 -1.75 -1.84
C TRP A 76 39.37 -1.41 -1.57
N SER A 77 38.97 -1.27 -0.30
CA SER A 77 37.58 -0.96 0.03
C SER A 77 37.11 0.40 -0.52
N ASP A 78 37.96 1.42 -0.50
CA ASP A 78 37.63 2.76 -1.01
C ASP A 78 37.54 2.77 -2.55
N GLU A 79 38.34 1.97 -3.26
CA GLU A 79 38.27 1.86 -4.72
C GLU A 79 37.09 0.98 -5.17
N ILE A 80 36.75 -0.10 -4.45
CA ILE A 80 35.54 -0.89 -4.72
C ILE A 80 34.29 -0.02 -4.50
N LEU A 81 34.26 0.78 -3.42
CA LEU A 81 33.20 1.77 -3.19
C LEU A 81 33.11 2.84 -4.29
N ALA A 82 34.24 3.31 -4.82
CA ALA A 82 34.25 4.26 -5.93
C ALA A 82 33.64 3.69 -7.24
N ASN A 83 33.59 2.36 -7.35
CA ASN A 83 32.97 1.64 -8.46
C ASN A 83 31.58 1.05 -8.10
N HIS A 84 31.04 1.37 -6.92
CA HIS A 84 29.74 0.89 -6.46
C HIS A 84 28.60 1.89 -6.79
N ILE A 85 27.56 1.43 -7.47
CA ILE A 85 26.34 2.20 -7.74
C ILE A 85 25.33 1.91 -6.63
N GLY A 86 25.09 2.87 -5.75
CA GLY A 86 24.05 2.77 -4.73
C GLY A 86 24.35 3.58 -3.46
N ALA A 87 23.38 3.62 -2.54
CA ALA A 87 23.58 4.18 -1.21
C ALA A 87 24.45 3.26 -0.33
N LYS A 88 25.18 3.84 0.62
CA LYS A 88 26.23 3.17 1.43
C LYS A 88 25.73 1.99 2.30
N ASN A 89 24.42 1.87 2.51
CA ASN A 89 23.78 0.74 3.19
C ASN A 89 23.66 -0.52 2.30
N LYS A 90 23.68 -0.39 0.97
CA LYS A 90 23.61 -1.54 0.03
C LYS A 90 24.98 -2.18 -0.28
N VAL A 91 25.92 -2.13 0.66
CA VAL A 91 27.31 -2.58 0.45
C VAL A 91 27.60 -3.79 1.33
N TYR A 92 27.64 -4.97 0.72
CA TYR A 92 27.50 -6.25 1.43
C TYR A 92 28.84 -6.84 1.89
N TRP A 93 29.59 -6.07 2.69
CA TRP A 93 30.90 -6.49 3.21
C TRP A 93 30.88 -7.85 3.94
N LYS A 94 29.73 -8.26 4.50
CA LYS A 94 29.54 -9.58 5.15
C LYS A 94 29.92 -10.76 4.24
N ASN A 95 29.65 -10.65 2.94
CA ASN A 95 29.95 -11.70 1.98
C ASN A 95 31.45 -11.95 1.79
N CYS A 96 32.29 -10.94 2.05
CA CYS A 96 33.64 -10.87 1.51
C CYS A 96 34.73 -11.22 2.53
N LEU A 97 35.85 -11.70 2.00
CA LEU A 97 37.13 -11.86 2.68
C LEU A 97 38.14 -10.82 2.15
N PRO A 98 38.20 -9.60 2.73
CA PRO A 98 39.07 -8.50 2.30
C PRO A 98 40.56 -8.80 2.10
N HIS A 99 41.07 -9.88 2.66
CA HIS A 99 42.45 -10.33 2.46
C HIS A 99 42.67 -11.12 1.15
N LEU A 100 41.59 -11.57 0.49
CA LEU A 100 41.62 -12.28 -0.79
C LEU A 100 41.43 -11.37 -2.00
N TRP A 101 40.89 -10.16 -1.84
CA TRP A 101 40.67 -9.18 -2.92
C TRP A 101 41.86 -8.95 -3.88
N PRO A 102 43.15 -9.01 -3.47
CA PRO A 102 44.25 -8.90 -4.43
C PRO A 102 44.28 -10.01 -5.49
N ASN A 103 43.73 -11.19 -5.20
CA ASN A 103 43.85 -12.40 -6.01
C ASN A 103 42.49 -12.89 -6.54
N GLU A 104 41.44 -12.84 -5.71
CA GLU A 104 40.14 -13.46 -5.99
C GLU A 104 39.12 -12.43 -6.50
N LYS A 105 38.81 -12.46 -7.81
CA LYS A 105 37.85 -11.55 -8.44
C LYS A 105 36.42 -11.66 -7.88
N TRP A 106 35.98 -12.87 -7.53
CA TRP A 106 34.63 -13.09 -6.99
C TRP A 106 34.49 -12.50 -5.58
N GLU A 107 35.55 -12.46 -4.77
CA GLU A 107 35.55 -11.79 -3.46
C GLU A 107 35.34 -10.28 -3.56
N VAL A 108 35.78 -9.66 -4.67
CA VAL A 108 35.46 -8.26 -5.00
C VAL A 108 34.01 -8.14 -5.48
N ALA A 109 33.59 -9.01 -6.40
CA ALA A 109 32.25 -8.96 -6.99
C ALA A 109 31.12 -9.09 -5.95
N LYS A 110 31.31 -9.95 -4.94
CA LYS A 110 30.40 -10.16 -3.80
C LYS A 110 29.94 -8.89 -3.07
N VAL A 111 30.74 -7.81 -3.09
CA VAL A 111 30.39 -6.53 -2.43
C VAL A 111 29.12 -5.91 -3.02
N HIS A 112 28.89 -6.14 -4.32
CA HIS A 112 27.77 -5.61 -5.11
C HIS A 112 26.52 -6.52 -5.10
N MET A 113 26.60 -7.70 -4.47
CA MET A 113 25.57 -8.74 -4.43
C MET A 113 24.90 -8.81 -3.04
N PRO A 114 23.62 -9.23 -2.92
CA PRO A 114 22.95 -9.42 -1.63
C PRO A 114 23.68 -10.35 -0.64
N ASN A 115 23.25 -10.38 0.62
CA ASN A 115 23.84 -11.25 1.66
C ASN A 115 23.80 -12.74 1.29
N GLY A 116 24.62 -13.53 2.00
CA GLY A 116 24.56 -15.00 1.99
C GLY A 116 25.41 -15.67 0.92
N HIS A 117 26.26 -14.91 0.22
CA HIS A 117 27.24 -15.46 -0.74
C HIS A 117 28.63 -15.65 -0.11
N GLU A 118 28.67 -15.87 1.20
CA GLU A 118 29.89 -15.88 2.01
C GLU A 118 30.88 -16.97 1.58
N GLU A 119 30.38 -18.15 1.20
CA GLU A 119 31.19 -19.32 0.84
C GLU A 119 31.38 -19.48 -0.68
N HIS A 120 30.89 -18.53 -1.49
CA HIS A 120 30.85 -18.65 -2.95
C HIS A 120 32.16 -18.17 -3.60
N THR A 121 32.91 -19.06 -4.26
CA THR A 121 34.22 -18.71 -4.86
C THR A 121 34.23 -18.71 -6.40
N ILE A 122 33.21 -19.27 -7.04
CA ILE A 122 33.12 -19.45 -8.50
C ILE A 122 31.72 -19.11 -9.02
N TYR A 123 31.60 -18.80 -10.32
CA TYR A 123 30.35 -18.45 -11.00
C TYR A 123 29.16 -19.36 -10.64
N ASP A 124 29.37 -20.68 -10.65
CA ASP A 124 28.30 -21.67 -10.51
C ASP A 124 27.66 -21.72 -9.12
N HIS A 125 28.25 -21.05 -8.12
CA HIS A 125 27.63 -20.88 -6.79
C HIS A 125 26.68 -19.66 -6.77
N PHE A 126 26.83 -18.68 -7.67
CA PHE A 126 25.99 -17.49 -7.71
C PHE A 126 24.73 -17.72 -8.55
N ASP A 127 23.56 -17.37 -8.00
CA ASP A 127 22.29 -17.42 -8.72
C ASP A 127 22.15 -16.22 -9.70
N ILE A 128 21.13 -16.27 -10.56
CA ILE A 128 20.89 -15.20 -11.53
C ILE A 128 20.58 -13.84 -10.85
N ALA A 129 19.97 -13.81 -9.66
CA ALA A 129 19.73 -12.56 -8.95
C ALA A 129 21.03 -11.93 -8.43
N ALA A 130 21.94 -12.71 -7.83
CA ALA A 130 23.24 -12.23 -7.39
C ALA A 130 24.05 -11.62 -8.55
N LEU A 131 24.11 -12.34 -9.68
CA LEU A 131 24.81 -11.93 -10.89
C LEU A 131 24.22 -10.65 -11.51
N LEU A 132 22.88 -10.54 -11.59
CA LEU A 132 22.22 -9.32 -12.05
C LEU A 132 22.38 -8.15 -11.08
N ASN A 133 22.50 -8.39 -9.77
CA ASN A 133 22.82 -7.35 -8.78
C ASN A 133 24.25 -6.82 -8.96
N LEU A 134 25.24 -7.68 -9.22
CA LEU A 134 26.59 -7.24 -9.62
C LEU A 134 26.54 -6.32 -10.83
N MET A 135 25.82 -6.70 -11.89
CA MET A 135 25.66 -5.89 -13.10
C MET A 135 24.95 -4.55 -12.83
N SER A 136 24.03 -4.50 -11.86
CA SER A 136 23.27 -3.30 -11.50
C SER A 136 24.03 -2.34 -10.59
N HIS A 137 24.83 -2.88 -9.66
CA HIS A 137 25.51 -2.11 -8.61
C HIS A 137 27.01 -1.88 -8.85
N CYS A 138 27.56 -2.26 -10.02
CA CYS A 138 28.96 -1.99 -10.38
C CYS A 138 29.06 -1.10 -11.64
N THR A 139 29.83 0.00 -11.53
CA THR A 139 30.05 0.98 -12.62
C THR A 139 30.58 0.34 -13.91
N HIS A 140 31.41 -0.70 -13.78
CA HIS A 140 32.01 -1.40 -14.90
C HIS A 140 30.99 -2.02 -15.88
N PHE A 141 29.85 -2.50 -15.37
CA PHE A 141 28.81 -3.15 -16.18
C PHE A 141 27.80 -2.17 -16.77
N ARG A 142 27.70 -0.95 -16.23
CA ARG A 142 26.76 0.10 -16.68
C ARG A 142 26.97 0.52 -18.14
N LYS A 143 28.17 0.30 -18.70
CA LYS A 143 28.50 0.52 -20.12
C LYS A 143 27.79 -0.45 -21.07
N PHE A 144 27.33 -1.60 -20.58
CA PHE A 144 26.65 -2.64 -21.37
C PHE A 144 25.12 -2.62 -21.19
N ILE A 145 24.63 -2.38 -19.96
CA ILE A 145 23.19 -2.37 -19.68
C ILE A 145 22.83 -1.41 -18.54
N LYS A 146 21.58 -0.93 -18.57
CA LYS A 146 21.00 -0.07 -17.53
C LYS A 146 20.30 -0.91 -16.45
N ASP A 147 20.44 -0.46 -15.21
CA ASP A 147 19.78 -0.93 -13.98
C ASP A 147 18.27 -1.22 -14.12
N GLN A 148 17.55 -0.44 -14.92
CA GLN A 148 16.12 -0.67 -15.19
C GLN A 148 15.80 -2.01 -15.86
N HIS A 149 16.78 -2.67 -16.51
CA HIS A 149 16.60 -3.95 -17.20
C HIS A 149 17.06 -5.14 -16.35
N THR A 150 18.19 -5.03 -15.64
CA THR A 150 18.59 -6.02 -14.60
C THR A 150 17.49 -6.16 -13.55
N SER A 151 16.94 -5.03 -13.07
CA SER A 151 15.87 -5.00 -12.07
C SER A 151 14.58 -5.71 -12.53
N LYS A 152 14.23 -5.63 -13.83
CA LYS A 152 13.07 -6.34 -14.39
C LYS A 152 13.23 -7.86 -14.31
N VAL A 153 14.42 -8.37 -14.58
CA VAL A 153 14.71 -9.82 -14.54
C VAL A 153 14.92 -10.31 -13.09
N ILE A 154 15.53 -9.50 -12.21
CA ILE A 154 15.58 -9.77 -10.76
C ILE A 154 14.15 -9.91 -10.20
N HIS A 155 13.23 -9.02 -10.58
CA HIS A 155 11.83 -9.11 -10.19
C HIS A 155 11.15 -10.39 -10.72
N VAL A 156 11.38 -10.78 -11.98
CA VAL A 156 10.91 -12.07 -12.54
C VAL A 156 11.43 -13.27 -11.73
N ARG A 157 12.73 -13.30 -11.43
CA ARG A 157 13.33 -14.32 -10.55
C ARG A 157 12.65 -14.33 -9.19
N ASN A 158 12.42 -13.17 -8.58
CA ASN A 158 11.80 -13.08 -7.26
C ASN A 158 10.35 -13.58 -7.27
N CYS A 159 9.52 -13.25 -8.27
CA CYS A 159 8.17 -13.78 -8.38
C CYS A 159 8.15 -15.31 -8.48
N VAL A 160 9.00 -15.89 -9.34
CA VAL A 160 9.16 -17.35 -9.49
C VAL A 160 9.64 -17.99 -8.19
N MET A 161 10.72 -17.45 -7.60
CA MET A 161 11.40 -18.03 -6.44
C MET A 161 10.72 -17.72 -5.10
N HIS A 162 9.68 -16.89 -5.06
CA HIS A 162 8.82 -16.66 -3.88
C HIS A 162 7.39 -17.22 -4.00
N SER A 163 7.03 -17.86 -5.13
CA SER A 163 5.81 -18.69 -5.17
C SER A 163 5.92 -19.81 -4.11
N PRO A 164 4.93 -19.96 -3.21
CA PRO A 164 4.90 -21.03 -2.19
C PRO A 164 4.17 -22.29 -2.68
N ASP A 165 3.41 -22.16 -3.76
CA ASP A 165 2.47 -23.13 -4.35
C ASP A 165 2.91 -23.66 -5.72
N PHE A 166 3.98 -23.08 -6.29
CA PHE A 166 4.58 -23.39 -7.59
C PHE A 166 3.68 -23.09 -8.79
N THR A 167 2.75 -22.12 -8.66
CA THR A 167 1.86 -21.72 -9.76
C THR A 167 2.31 -20.42 -10.44
N MET A 168 1.98 -20.27 -11.73
CA MET A 168 2.11 -19.03 -12.49
C MET A 168 1.09 -18.98 -13.64
N SER A 169 0.29 -17.92 -13.73
CA SER A 169 -0.72 -17.83 -14.80
C SER A 169 -0.08 -17.66 -16.18
N GLN A 170 -0.79 -18.05 -17.24
CA GLN A 170 -0.33 -17.89 -18.63
C GLN A 170 0.01 -16.43 -18.99
N GLN A 171 -0.69 -15.45 -18.39
CA GLN A 171 -0.41 -14.03 -18.61
C GLN A 171 0.90 -13.61 -17.93
N GLU A 172 1.13 -14.02 -16.69
CA GLU A 172 2.37 -13.75 -15.97
C GLU A 172 3.56 -14.42 -16.66
N PHE A 173 3.42 -15.69 -17.03
CA PHE A 173 4.38 -16.45 -17.82
C PHE A 173 4.86 -15.68 -19.05
N GLN A 174 3.93 -15.23 -19.91
CA GLN A 174 4.30 -14.50 -21.13
C GLN A 174 4.99 -13.16 -20.80
N GLN A 175 4.51 -12.42 -19.79
CA GLN A 175 5.15 -11.18 -19.36
C GLN A 175 6.55 -11.40 -18.75
N HIS A 176 6.80 -12.53 -18.10
CA HIS A 176 8.09 -12.89 -17.53
C HIS A 176 9.07 -13.34 -18.62
N LEU A 177 8.58 -14.13 -19.58
CA LEU A 177 9.31 -14.57 -20.77
C LEU A 177 9.79 -13.39 -21.63
N GLU A 178 8.92 -12.43 -21.93
CA GLU A 178 9.32 -11.25 -22.72
C GLU A 178 10.32 -10.36 -21.97
N LYS A 179 10.22 -10.21 -20.63
CA LYS A 179 11.24 -9.50 -19.83
C LYS A 179 12.63 -10.17 -19.91
N ILE A 180 12.69 -11.50 -19.99
CA ILE A 180 13.94 -12.27 -20.16
C ILE A 180 14.49 -12.09 -21.58
N LYS A 181 13.64 -12.21 -22.61
CA LYS A 181 14.01 -12.00 -24.02
C LYS A 181 14.48 -10.57 -24.29
N ASP A 182 13.81 -9.56 -23.73
CA ASP A 182 14.22 -8.15 -23.80
C ASP A 182 15.61 -7.93 -23.23
N PHE A 183 15.90 -8.51 -22.06
CA PHE A 183 17.21 -8.41 -21.44
C PHE A 183 18.31 -9.01 -22.33
N ALA A 184 18.07 -10.19 -22.90
CA ALA A 184 19.02 -10.84 -23.82
C ALA A 184 19.25 -10.00 -25.10
N ARG A 185 18.17 -9.51 -25.74
CA ARG A 185 18.24 -8.63 -26.93
C ARG A 185 18.97 -7.30 -26.69
N LEU A 186 19.07 -6.85 -25.44
CA LEU A 186 19.83 -5.65 -25.08
C LEU A 186 21.31 -5.94 -24.79
N LEU A 187 21.68 -7.19 -24.54
CA LEU A 187 23.06 -7.64 -24.35
C LEU A 187 23.68 -8.27 -25.61
N ASP A 188 22.89 -8.73 -26.57
CA ASP A 188 23.34 -9.59 -27.68
C ASP A 188 24.45 -8.98 -28.58
N GLN A 189 24.54 -7.66 -28.62
CA GLN A 189 25.61 -6.91 -29.28
C GLN A 189 26.97 -7.12 -28.60
N ASN A 190 26.96 -7.29 -27.27
CA ASN A 190 28.12 -7.47 -26.41
C ASN A 190 28.38 -8.94 -26.06
N VAL A 191 27.34 -9.80 -26.10
CA VAL A 191 27.40 -11.21 -25.68
C VAL A 191 26.83 -12.12 -26.76
N GLN A 192 27.71 -12.76 -27.52
CA GLN A 192 27.30 -13.61 -28.66
C GLN A 192 26.43 -14.79 -28.21
N ASP A 193 26.75 -15.40 -27.07
CA ASP A 193 26.03 -16.53 -26.46
C ASP A 193 24.52 -16.23 -26.26
N LEU A 194 24.16 -14.97 -26.01
CA LEU A 194 22.77 -14.55 -25.79
C LEU A 194 21.96 -14.35 -27.09
N LYS A 195 22.58 -14.37 -28.27
CA LYS A 195 21.86 -14.31 -29.57
C LYS A 195 20.96 -15.51 -29.81
N MET A 196 21.36 -16.69 -29.31
CA MET A 196 20.59 -17.93 -29.47
C MET A 196 19.61 -18.18 -28.33
N LEU A 197 19.74 -17.47 -27.20
CA LEU A 197 18.89 -17.65 -26.01
C LEU A 197 17.38 -17.64 -26.32
N PRO A 198 16.82 -16.75 -27.16
CA PRO A 198 15.39 -16.81 -27.48
C PRO A 198 15.00 -18.16 -28.10
N ASN A 199 15.81 -18.68 -29.01
CA ASN A 199 15.61 -19.99 -29.65
C ASN A 199 15.82 -21.16 -28.68
N GLU A 200 16.65 -21.00 -27.64
CA GLU A 200 16.87 -22.01 -26.61
C GLU A 200 15.73 -22.07 -25.59
N ILE A 201 15.19 -20.91 -25.21
CA ILE A 201 13.99 -20.86 -24.36
C ILE A 201 12.77 -21.44 -25.10
N GLU A 202 12.54 -21.11 -26.37
CA GLU A 202 11.46 -21.74 -27.14
C GLU A 202 11.61 -23.26 -27.19
N LYS A 203 12.83 -23.80 -27.42
CA LYS A 203 13.11 -25.26 -27.34
C LYS A 203 12.80 -25.86 -25.97
N ILE A 204 12.97 -25.12 -24.88
CA ILE A 204 12.71 -25.60 -23.52
C ILE A 204 11.21 -25.56 -23.19
N ILE A 205 10.48 -24.54 -23.64
CA ILE A 205 9.01 -24.47 -23.60
C ILE A 205 8.44 -25.67 -24.38
N ASP A 206 8.93 -25.89 -25.61
CA ASP A 206 8.61 -27.04 -26.44
C ASP A 206 8.90 -28.37 -25.74
N THR A 207 10.04 -28.49 -25.05
CA THR A 207 10.43 -29.70 -24.31
C THR A 207 9.40 -30.00 -23.21
N VAL A 208 9.04 -29.00 -22.40
CA VAL A 208 8.06 -29.15 -21.30
C VAL A 208 6.67 -29.48 -21.85
N ASP A 209 6.18 -28.79 -22.88
CA ASP A 209 4.85 -29.05 -23.43
C ASP A 209 4.76 -30.32 -24.31
N LYS A 210 5.90 -30.93 -24.70
CA LYS A 210 5.93 -32.19 -25.47
C LYS A 210 6.21 -33.41 -24.60
N GLY A 211 7.03 -33.31 -23.56
CA GLY A 211 7.41 -34.42 -22.66
C GLY A 211 6.27 -35.00 -21.80
N LEU A 212 5.05 -34.50 -21.94
CA LEU A 212 3.90 -34.79 -21.09
C LEU A 212 2.65 -35.26 -21.85
N ARG A 213 2.66 -35.26 -23.19
CA ARG A 213 1.53 -35.72 -24.03
C ARG A 213 1.55 -37.23 -24.27
N GLY A 214 1.40 -37.99 -23.18
CA GLY A 214 1.44 -39.45 -23.20
C GLY A 214 0.09 -40.11 -23.48
N HIS A 215 -0.18 -40.52 -24.73
CA HIS A 215 -1.03 -41.69 -25.04
C HIS A 215 -0.79 -42.20 -26.48
N GLY A 216 -0.38 -43.46 -26.62
CA GLY A 216 -0.78 -44.30 -27.77
C GLY A 216 0.08 -44.37 -29.04
N THR A 217 1.41 -44.52 -28.98
CA THR A 217 2.23 -44.98 -30.14
C THR A 217 3.32 -45.97 -29.74
N GLU A 218 3.50 -47.03 -30.52
CA GLU A 218 4.40 -48.16 -30.21
C GLU A 218 5.85 -47.98 -30.71
N GLY A 219 6.75 -48.81 -30.18
CA GLY A 219 8.00 -49.23 -30.82
C GLY A 219 9.15 -48.20 -30.86
N LYS A 220 8.97 -47.05 -31.53
CA LYS A 220 10.06 -46.10 -31.83
C LYS A 220 9.90 -44.70 -31.25
N GLN A 221 8.68 -44.19 -31.09
CA GLN A 221 8.47 -42.89 -30.46
C GLN A 221 8.66 -42.93 -28.94
N LYS A 222 8.48 -44.10 -28.31
CA LYS A 222 8.59 -44.28 -26.86
C LYS A 222 9.94 -43.80 -26.32
N ASN A 223 11.07 -44.25 -26.88
CA ASN A 223 12.40 -43.86 -26.41
C ASN A 223 12.63 -42.33 -26.41
N ASN A 224 12.04 -41.60 -27.35
CA ASN A 224 12.15 -40.13 -27.40
C ASN A 224 11.17 -39.45 -26.41
N SER A 225 9.97 -40.00 -26.23
CA SER A 225 9.02 -39.55 -25.20
C SER A 225 9.59 -39.74 -23.80
N ASP A 226 10.11 -40.93 -23.51
CA ASP A 226 10.72 -41.29 -22.24
C ASP A 226 11.94 -40.39 -21.94
N ALA A 227 12.77 -40.08 -22.96
CA ALA A 227 13.90 -39.16 -22.83
C ALA A 227 13.47 -37.69 -22.59
N LEU A 228 12.44 -37.19 -23.27
CA LEU A 228 11.89 -35.85 -23.04
C LEU A 228 11.25 -35.74 -21.64
N GLN A 229 10.53 -36.78 -21.21
CA GLN A 229 9.89 -36.85 -19.89
C GLN A 229 10.91 -36.95 -18.76
N GLN A 230 11.99 -37.73 -18.94
CA GLN A 230 13.14 -37.78 -18.05
C GLN A 230 13.82 -36.41 -17.93
N LYS A 231 14.07 -35.73 -19.07
CA LYS A 231 14.63 -34.37 -19.07
C LYS A 231 13.72 -33.37 -18.34
N CYS A 232 12.40 -33.51 -18.45
CA CYS A 232 11.45 -32.67 -17.69
C CYS A 232 11.55 -32.92 -16.18
N MET A 233 11.71 -34.17 -15.74
CA MET A 233 11.94 -34.51 -14.33
C MET A 233 13.30 -34.00 -13.82
N GLU A 234 14.34 -33.99 -14.66
CA GLU A 234 15.67 -33.46 -14.30
C GLU A 234 15.65 -31.94 -14.13
N MET A 235 15.00 -31.21 -15.04
CA MET A 235 14.80 -29.75 -14.93
C MET A 235 13.96 -29.41 -13.69
N GLU A 236 12.89 -30.17 -13.44
CA GLU A 236 12.04 -30.03 -12.24
C GLU A 236 12.81 -30.28 -10.93
N GLN A 237 13.54 -31.40 -10.84
CA GLN A 237 14.32 -31.73 -9.65
C GLN A 237 15.40 -30.67 -9.38
N LYS A 238 16.03 -30.14 -10.44
CA LYS A 238 16.98 -29.02 -10.32
C LYS A 238 16.30 -27.74 -9.83
N ALA A 239 15.19 -27.32 -10.45
CA ALA A 239 14.45 -26.11 -10.06
C ALA A 239 14.01 -26.14 -8.59
N LEU A 240 13.48 -27.29 -8.14
CA LEU A 240 13.07 -27.47 -6.75
C LEU A 240 14.27 -27.57 -5.79
N LYS A 241 15.40 -28.17 -6.20
CA LYS A 241 16.65 -28.12 -5.44
C LYS A 241 17.12 -26.67 -5.23
N GLU A 242 17.20 -25.87 -6.31
CA GLU A 242 17.62 -24.47 -6.24
C GLU A 242 16.65 -23.63 -5.37
N LYS A 243 15.35 -23.94 -5.36
CA LYS A 243 14.37 -23.36 -4.41
C LYS A 243 14.65 -23.76 -2.95
N ILE A 244 14.96 -25.03 -2.65
CA ILE A 244 15.28 -25.47 -1.27
C ILE A 244 16.56 -24.79 -0.78
N GLU A 245 17.60 -24.73 -1.61
CA GLU A 245 18.87 -24.07 -1.28
C GLU A 245 18.68 -22.56 -1.06
N PHE A 246 17.88 -21.89 -1.90
CA PHE A 246 17.48 -20.50 -1.68
C PHE A 246 16.72 -20.30 -0.35
N LEU A 247 15.75 -21.16 -0.02
CA LEU A 247 15.02 -21.07 1.25
C LEU A 247 15.91 -21.31 2.47
N MET A 248 16.91 -22.18 2.36
CA MET A 248 17.87 -22.44 3.43
C MET A 248 18.70 -21.18 3.74
N GLN A 249 19.28 -20.55 2.72
CA GLN A 249 19.98 -19.26 2.84
C GLN A 249 19.05 -18.19 3.43
N ARG A 250 17.80 -18.10 2.96
CA ARG A 250 16.79 -17.12 3.42
C ARG A 250 16.42 -17.30 4.89
N TYR A 251 16.42 -18.55 5.38
CA TYR A 251 16.15 -18.91 6.77
C TYR A 251 17.31 -18.54 7.71
N GLU A 252 18.55 -18.78 7.28
CA GLU A 252 19.77 -18.40 8.01
C GLU A 252 19.91 -16.88 8.19
N GLU A 253 19.39 -16.10 7.23
CA GLU A 253 19.33 -14.64 7.31
C GLU A 253 18.17 -14.09 8.15
N ASN A 254 17.30 -14.95 8.70
CA ASN A 254 16.11 -14.56 9.47
C ASN A 254 15.16 -13.60 8.73
N GLN A 255 15.01 -13.76 7.41
CA GLN A 255 14.11 -12.91 6.62
C GLN A 255 12.62 -13.22 6.93
N ASP A 256 11.75 -12.21 6.85
CA ASP A 256 10.30 -12.38 6.96
C ASP A 256 9.73 -13.26 5.81
N GLY A 257 8.67 -14.02 6.13
CA GLY A 257 7.91 -14.85 5.18
C GLY A 257 8.55 -16.20 4.81
N VAL A 258 9.71 -16.55 5.37
CA VAL A 258 10.45 -17.77 4.99
C VAL A 258 9.76 -19.04 5.50
N LYS A 259 9.12 -19.01 6.68
CA LYS A 259 8.51 -20.20 7.28
C LYS A 259 7.32 -20.70 6.46
N GLU A 260 6.55 -19.76 5.93
CA GLU A 260 5.40 -19.96 5.06
C GLU A 260 5.82 -20.60 3.72
N GLU A 261 6.92 -20.13 3.12
CA GLU A 261 7.49 -20.75 1.92
C GLU A 261 8.08 -22.16 2.18
N ILE A 262 8.72 -22.36 3.34
CA ILE A 262 9.23 -23.67 3.77
C ILE A 262 8.09 -24.68 3.95
N GLU A 263 6.96 -24.26 4.53
CA GLU A 263 5.81 -25.15 4.70
C GLU A 263 5.05 -25.38 3.38
N GLY A 264 5.06 -24.40 2.46
CA GLY A 264 4.61 -24.57 1.08
C GLY A 264 5.38 -25.67 0.33
N ILE A 265 6.72 -25.64 0.35
CA ILE A 265 7.52 -26.68 -0.32
C ILE A 265 7.41 -28.05 0.37
N LYS A 266 7.32 -28.12 1.71
CA LYS A 266 7.02 -29.38 2.42
C LYS A 266 5.67 -29.96 1.97
N THR A 267 4.62 -29.14 1.96
CA THR A 267 3.27 -29.53 1.53
C THR A 267 3.24 -29.99 0.07
N PHE A 268 4.00 -29.33 -0.81
CA PHE A 268 4.13 -29.73 -2.21
C PHE A 268 4.86 -31.07 -2.39
N LEU A 269 5.95 -31.30 -1.65
CA LEU A 269 6.70 -32.55 -1.70
C LEU A 269 5.92 -33.72 -1.08
N GLN A 270 5.16 -33.49 0.01
CA GLN A 270 4.23 -34.50 0.56
C GLN A 270 3.15 -34.95 -0.45
N LYS A 271 2.73 -34.05 -1.36
CA LYS A 271 1.80 -34.38 -2.45
C LYS A 271 2.48 -35.04 -3.66
N ASN A 272 3.81 -35.14 -3.65
CA ASN A 272 4.64 -35.61 -4.78
C ASN A 272 5.79 -36.49 -4.27
N GLU A 273 5.46 -37.70 -3.79
CA GLU A 273 6.43 -38.67 -3.26
C GLU A 273 7.62 -38.92 -4.19
N ASP A 274 7.41 -38.89 -5.51
CA ASP A 274 8.45 -39.05 -6.54
C ASP A 274 9.52 -37.93 -6.58
N LEU A 275 9.21 -36.78 -5.97
CA LEU A 275 10.15 -35.67 -5.75
C LEU A 275 10.68 -35.67 -4.31
N LYS A 276 9.84 -36.05 -3.34
CA LYS A 276 10.19 -36.14 -1.91
C LYS A 276 11.32 -37.14 -1.67
N GLU A 277 11.31 -38.30 -2.32
CA GLU A 277 12.43 -39.26 -2.28
C GLU A 277 13.72 -38.66 -2.88
N LYS A 278 13.60 -38.04 -4.05
CA LYS A 278 14.73 -37.46 -4.81
C LYS A 278 15.35 -36.19 -4.21
N LEU A 279 14.63 -35.52 -3.31
CA LEU A 279 15.04 -34.27 -2.64
C LEU A 279 15.14 -34.42 -1.11
N ALA A 280 15.00 -35.64 -0.59
CA ALA A 280 15.11 -35.93 0.83
C ALA A 280 16.42 -35.39 1.47
N PRO A 281 17.61 -35.50 0.86
CA PRO A 281 18.84 -34.98 1.48
C PRO A 281 18.82 -33.47 1.73
N GLN A 282 18.25 -32.70 0.78
CA GLN A 282 18.11 -31.25 0.90
C GLN A 282 17.02 -30.87 1.90
N LEU A 283 15.90 -31.61 1.92
CA LEU A 283 14.81 -31.39 2.87
C LEU A 283 15.23 -31.73 4.31
N GLU A 284 16.00 -32.81 4.51
CA GLU A 284 16.62 -33.16 5.80
C GLU A 284 17.69 -32.15 6.23
N GLN A 285 18.45 -31.56 5.29
CA GLN A 285 19.39 -30.49 5.62
C GLN A 285 18.66 -29.22 6.07
N LEU A 286 17.59 -28.84 5.36
CA LEU A 286 16.73 -27.72 5.73
C LEU A 286 16.06 -27.94 7.10
N GLN A 287 15.45 -29.12 7.31
CA GLN A 287 14.80 -29.46 8.57
C GLN A 287 15.81 -29.50 9.73
N ARG A 288 17.01 -30.07 9.54
CA ARG A 288 18.07 -30.02 10.57
C ARG A 288 18.48 -28.60 10.96
N ARG A 289 18.50 -27.63 10.02
CA ARG A 289 18.73 -26.22 10.37
C ARG A 289 17.55 -25.60 11.12
N VAL A 290 16.32 -25.97 10.78
CA VAL A 290 15.13 -25.57 11.55
C VAL A 290 15.19 -26.14 12.98
N ASP A 291 15.42 -27.44 13.13
CA ASP A 291 15.55 -28.12 14.42
C ASP A 291 16.69 -27.54 15.26
N GLU A 292 17.82 -27.19 14.64
CA GLU A 292 18.98 -26.60 15.31
C GLU A 292 18.70 -25.17 15.77
N HIS A 293 18.04 -24.35 14.95
CA HIS A 293 17.60 -23.01 15.37
C HIS A 293 16.54 -23.10 16.47
N GLU A 294 15.63 -24.09 16.43
CA GLU A 294 14.63 -24.32 17.47
C GLU A 294 15.29 -24.82 18.78
N LYS A 295 16.28 -25.71 18.72
CA LYS A 295 17.11 -26.07 19.88
C LYS A 295 17.88 -24.88 20.44
N GLN A 296 18.42 -24.01 19.59
CA GLN A 296 19.12 -22.80 20.05
C GLN A 296 18.15 -21.81 20.70
N ILE A 297 16.92 -21.66 20.18
CA ILE A 297 15.84 -20.90 20.82
C ILE A 297 15.47 -21.52 22.16
N ASN A 298 15.31 -22.84 22.25
CA ASN A 298 14.96 -23.53 23.50
C ASN A 298 16.11 -23.45 24.54
N VAL A 299 17.37 -23.58 24.13
CA VAL A 299 18.54 -23.36 24.99
C VAL A 299 18.69 -21.88 25.38
N LEU A 300 18.25 -20.93 24.54
CA LEU A 300 18.17 -19.52 24.92
C LEU A 300 17.05 -19.26 25.92
N ASN A 301 15.88 -19.88 25.74
CA ASN A 301 14.76 -19.82 26.69
C ASN A 301 15.17 -20.45 28.03
N GLU A 302 15.68 -21.69 28.04
CA GLU A 302 16.25 -22.33 29.24
C GLU A 302 17.36 -21.49 29.89
N ARG A 303 18.15 -20.75 29.11
CA ARG A 303 19.15 -19.82 29.67
C ARG A 303 18.53 -18.55 30.22
N VAL A 304 17.46 -18.03 29.64
CA VAL A 304 16.66 -16.93 30.21
C VAL A 304 16.01 -17.41 31.50
N ASP A 305 15.32 -18.55 31.50
CA ASP A 305 14.73 -19.19 32.68
C ASP A 305 15.79 -19.44 33.76
N GLN A 306 16.96 -20.00 33.39
CA GLN A 306 18.07 -20.18 34.33
C GLN A 306 18.70 -18.86 34.79
N LEU A 307 18.61 -17.78 34.03
CA LEU A 307 19.08 -16.45 34.45
C LEU A 307 18.06 -15.77 35.36
N GLU A 308 16.76 -15.91 35.11
CA GLU A 308 15.68 -15.48 36.01
C GLU A 308 15.70 -16.28 37.32
N VAL A 309 15.92 -17.60 37.24
CA VAL A 309 16.19 -18.46 38.38
C VAL A 309 17.47 -18.05 39.10
N LYS A 310 18.60 -17.77 38.42
CA LYS A 310 19.84 -17.30 39.11
C LYS A 310 19.74 -15.88 39.66
N VAL A 311 18.88 -15.03 39.10
CA VAL A 311 18.54 -13.69 39.62
C VAL A 311 17.63 -13.79 40.85
N THR A 312 16.80 -14.83 40.95
CA THR A 312 15.99 -15.13 42.15
C THR A 312 16.67 -16.08 43.13
N GLN A 313 17.74 -16.78 42.73
CA GLN A 313 18.46 -17.80 43.48
C GLN A 313 19.98 -17.62 43.30
N GLY A 314 20.53 -16.60 43.94
CA GLY A 314 21.97 -16.54 44.26
C GLY A 314 22.38 -17.71 45.18
N PRO A 315 23.68 -18.03 45.27
CA PRO A 315 24.14 -19.25 45.93
C PRO A 315 23.96 -19.21 47.45
N LYS A 316 23.13 -20.14 47.95
CA LYS A 316 22.80 -20.44 49.36
C LYS A 316 22.03 -19.35 50.10
N LYS A 317 21.15 -19.81 51.00
CA LYS A 317 20.32 -18.98 51.88
C LYS A 317 21.18 -18.38 53.00
N ASP A 318 21.52 -17.11 52.89
CA ASP A 318 21.70 -16.25 54.06
C ASP A 318 20.44 -15.37 54.21
N PRO A 319 19.78 -15.29 55.39
CA PRO A 319 18.44 -14.68 55.51
C PRO A 319 18.35 -13.15 55.27
N LEU A 320 19.47 -12.46 55.05
CA LEU A 320 19.59 -11.01 55.26
C LEU A 320 19.30 -10.11 54.05
N PHE A 321 19.09 -10.67 52.85
CA PHE A 321 18.95 -9.89 51.60
C PHE A 321 17.90 -10.45 50.63
N SER A 322 16.62 -10.23 50.92
CA SER A 322 15.53 -10.40 49.94
C SER A 322 14.60 -9.18 49.94
N MET A 323 14.83 -8.27 48.98
CA MET A 323 13.89 -7.29 48.38
C MET A 323 14.70 -6.17 47.67
N ASN A 324 14.46 -5.97 46.36
CA ASN A 324 14.87 -4.82 45.54
C ASN A 324 16.26 -4.18 45.84
N PRO A 325 17.37 -4.64 45.22
CA PRO A 325 18.76 -4.21 45.54
C PRO A 325 19.16 -2.73 45.29
N LEU A 326 18.22 -1.80 45.08
CA LEU A 326 18.50 -0.45 44.57
C LEU A 326 17.75 0.68 45.29
N LYS A 327 17.36 0.50 46.57
CA LYS A 327 16.63 1.54 47.34
C LYS A 327 17.30 2.06 48.61
N TYR A 328 18.21 1.31 49.24
CA TYR A 328 18.80 1.70 50.52
C TYR A 328 19.48 3.07 50.47
N LYS A 329 20.29 3.34 49.43
CA LYS A 329 20.92 4.67 49.25
C LYS A 329 19.90 5.81 49.26
N ASN A 330 18.78 5.64 48.55
CA ASN A 330 17.72 6.65 48.47
C ASN A 330 17.02 6.83 49.84
N TYR A 331 16.75 5.74 50.55
CA TYR A 331 16.16 5.81 51.89
C TYR A 331 17.06 6.56 52.89
N VAL A 332 18.40 6.51 52.79
CA VAL A 332 19.29 7.34 53.65
C VAL A 332 19.09 8.84 53.35
N PHE A 333 18.99 9.24 52.07
CA PHE A 333 18.68 10.62 51.68
C PHE A 333 17.28 11.07 52.13
N GLU A 334 16.28 10.20 52.00
CA GLU A 334 14.91 10.46 52.47
C GLU A 334 14.84 10.59 54.00
N LEU A 335 15.56 9.74 54.73
CA LEU A 335 15.63 9.79 56.20
C LEU A 335 16.32 11.07 56.70
N ALA A 336 17.44 11.44 56.08
CA ALA A 336 18.13 12.69 56.38
C ALA A 336 17.25 13.91 56.11
N ARG A 337 16.58 13.96 54.94
CA ARG A 337 15.64 15.04 54.59
C ARG A 337 14.43 15.09 55.54
N LYS A 338 13.92 13.94 55.99
CA LYS A 338 12.80 13.84 56.94
C LYS A 338 13.13 14.41 58.33
N TYR A 339 14.37 14.23 58.80
CA TYR A 339 14.80 14.67 60.14
C TYR A 339 15.71 15.92 60.13
N GLY A 340 15.87 16.58 58.97
CA GLY A 340 16.64 17.82 58.84
C GLY A 340 18.16 17.63 58.99
N TRP A 341 18.68 16.43 58.76
CA TRP A 341 20.11 16.14 58.86
C TRP A 341 20.89 16.64 57.62
N PRO A 342 22.21 16.91 57.75
CA PRO A 342 23.08 17.15 56.60
C PRO A 342 22.99 16.04 55.54
N GLU A 343 23.19 16.40 54.28
CA GLU A 343 22.99 15.49 53.15
C GLU A 343 24.02 14.32 53.17
N PRO A 344 23.56 13.05 53.12
CA PRO A 344 24.44 11.87 53.25
C PRO A 344 25.58 11.80 52.23
N VAL A 345 26.82 11.84 52.73
CA VAL A 345 28.02 11.78 51.90
C VAL A 345 28.45 10.34 51.70
N PHE A 346 28.45 9.86 50.46
CA PHE A 346 28.90 8.51 50.10
C PHE A 346 30.27 8.56 49.42
N THR A 347 31.20 7.71 49.86
CA THR A 347 32.54 7.54 49.26
C THR A 347 32.87 6.06 49.12
N GLU A 348 33.97 5.73 48.45
CA GLU A 348 34.46 4.36 48.33
C GLU A 348 35.99 4.27 48.40
N SER A 349 36.49 3.17 48.95
CA SER A 349 37.88 2.74 48.84
C SER A 349 37.99 1.53 47.89
N LEU A 350 39.18 1.33 47.29
CA LEU A 350 39.47 0.17 46.46
C LEU A 350 40.23 -0.86 47.31
N GLU A 351 39.69 -2.07 47.43
CA GLU A 351 40.29 -3.17 48.20
C GLU A 351 40.25 -4.46 47.37
N GLY A 352 41.42 -4.92 46.93
CA GLY A 352 41.55 -6.03 45.98
C GLY A 352 40.83 -5.70 44.66
N ASP A 353 40.14 -6.69 44.10
CA ASP A 353 39.35 -6.56 42.87
C ASP A 353 37.96 -5.91 43.08
N GLY A 354 37.75 -5.22 44.20
CA GLY A 354 36.44 -4.67 44.59
C GLY A 354 36.51 -3.31 45.30
N TYR A 355 35.32 -2.78 45.59
CA TYR A 355 35.11 -1.48 46.21
C TYR A 355 34.43 -1.64 47.56
N ARG A 356 35.01 -1.09 48.64
CA ARG A 356 34.33 -0.97 49.94
C ARG A 356 33.63 0.38 49.99
N GLY A 357 32.36 0.38 50.38
CA GLY A 357 31.54 1.59 50.45
C GLY A 357 31.60 2.23 51.84
N HIS A 358 31.56 3.56 51.88
CA HIS A 358 31.42 4.34 53.11
C HIS A 358 30.25 5.33 52.97
N VAL A 359 29.58 5.65 54.08
CA VAL A 359 28.60 6.75 54.14
C VAL A 359 28.71 7.49 55.46
N GLU A 360 28.67 8.82 55.41
CA GLU A 360 28.45 9.67 56.57
C GLU A 360 27.02 10.23 56.53
N VAL A 361 26.29 10.07 57.64
CA VAL A 361 24.92 10.58 57.82
C VAL A 361 24.67 10.89 59.29
N ASN A 362 24.07 12.05 59.58
CA ASN A 362 23.83 12.52 60.96
C ASN A 362 25.09 12.53 61.86
N GLY A 363 26.27 12.83 61.30
CA GLY A 363 27.55 12.79 62.00
C GLY A 363 28.07 11.38 62.35
N LEU A 364 27.41 10.31 61.88
CA LEU A 364 27.84 8.93 62.02
C LEU A 364 28.40 8.41 60.70
N THR A 365 29.62 7.89 60.73
CA THR A 365 30.28 7.26 59.57
C THR A 365 30.14 5.75 59.62
N PHE A 366 29.64 5.14 58.55
CA PHE A 366 29.49 3.71 58.37
C PHE A 366 30.40 3.20 57.25
N SER A 367 30.86 1.96 57.38
CA SER A 367 31.71 1.26 56.40
C SER A 367 31.11 -0.11 56.08
N GLY A 368 31.10 -0.46 54.79
CA GLY A 368 30.74 -1.78 54.29
C GLY A 368 31.66 -2.87 54.84
N GLU A 369 31.16 -4.10 54.89
CA GLU A 369 31.82 -5.24 55.52
C GLU A 369 32.63 -6.06 54.51
N GLN A 370 32.24 -6.04 53.24
CA GLN A 370 32.92 -6.75 52.14
C GLN A 370 33.30 -5.79 51.00
N ALA A 371 34.22 -6.24 50.14
CA ALA A 371 34.55 -5.54 48.90
C ALA A 371 33.55 -5.93 47.80
N CYS A 372 32.75 -4.97 47.35
CA CYS A 372 31.70 -5.17 46.35
C CYS A 372 32.25 -5.04 44.91
N LEU A 373 31.75 -5.86 43.98
CA LEU A 373 32.19 -5.90 42.56
C LEU A 373 32.07 -4.56 41.81
N ASN A 374 31.31 -3.60 42.32
CA ASN A 374 31.25 -2.22 41.82
C ASN A 374 30.80 -1.24 42.90
N LYS A 375 31.16 0.03 42.70
CA LYS A 375 30.79 1.17 43.58
C LYS A 375 29.30 1.26 43.91
N LYS A 376 28.42 0.88 42.97
CA LYS A 376 26.96 0.98 43.14
C LYS A 376 26.46 -0.04 44.17
N LEU A 377 26.97 -1.26 44.17
CA LEU A 377 26.68 -2.27 45.19
C LEU A 377 27.28 -1.87 46.54
N ALA A 378 28.54 -1.42 46.54
CA ALA A 378 29.25 -0.95 47.74
C ALA A 378 28.47 0.15 48.49
N HIS A 379 27.91 1.12 47.75
CA HIS A 379 27.07 2.17 48.30
C HIS A 379 25.69 1.70 48.79
N GLN A 380 25.12 0.62 48.23
CA GLN A 380 23.82 0.08 48.72
C GLN A 380 24.00 -0.76 49.98
N GLU A 381 25.09 -1.53 50.07
CA GLU A 381 25.46 -2.29 51.27
C GLU A 381 25.64 -1.37 52.48
N VAL A 382 26.50 -0.35 52.35
CA VAL A 382 26.75 0.58 53.46
C VAL A 382 25.55 1.47 53.77
N ALA A 383 24.72 1.80 52.78
CA ALA A 383 23.44 2.48 53.02
C ALA A 383 22.48 1.64 53.87
N LYS A 384 22.38 0.33 53.61
CA LYS A 384 21.57 -0.57 54.45
C LYS A 384 22.10 -0.58 55.89
N LYS A 385 23.41 -0.77 56.07
CA LYS A 385 24.05 -0.78 57.40
C LYS A 385 23.83 0.51 58.18
N ALA A 386 23.85 1.67 57.50
CA ALA A 386 23.48 2.95 58.11
C ALA A 386 22.00 3.00 58.52
N LEU A 387 21.08 2.53 57.66
CA LEU A 387 19.63 2.51 57.97
C LEU A 387 19.32 1.58 59.15
N ASP A 388 19.85 0.36 59.16
CA ASP A 388 19.61 -0.63 60.22
C ASP A 388 20.05 -0.07 61.60
N HIS A 389 21.15 0.71 61.63
CA HIS A 389 21.68 1.35 62.83
C HIS A 389 21.00 2.68 63.20
N LEU A 390 20.41 3.40 62.22
CA LEU A 390 19.64 4.62 62.47
C LEU A 390 18.19 4.32 62.89
N GLN A 391 17.62 3.19 62.45
CA GLN A 391 16.30 2.72 62.88
C GLN A 391 16.29 2.24 64.34
N THR A 392 17.40 1.70 64.84
CA THR A 392 17.59 1.26 66.23
C THR A 392 17.81 2.41 67.22
N LEU A 393 17.83 3.67 66.77
CA LEU A 393 18.02 4.87 67.60
C LEU A 393 16.79 5.80 67.67
N ALA A 394 15.65 5.39 67.11
CA ALA A 394 14.36 6.07 67.34
C ALA A 394 13.78 5.65 68.72
N PRO A 395 13.23 6.59 69.52
CA PRO A 395 13.21 6.43 70.98
C PRO A 395 12.10 5.53 71.54
N SER A 396 12.39 4.97 72.71
CA SER A 396 11.50 4.16 73.55
C SER A 396 10.37 4.98 74.20
N ALA A 397 9.24 4.32 74.44
CA ALA A 397 8.29 4.70 75.49
C ALA A 397 7.61 3.43 76.06
N GLU A 398 8.03 3.03 77.28
CA GLU A 398 7.33 2.10 78.20
C GLU A 398 7.11 0.62 77.74
N VAL A 399 6.92 -0.39 78.61
CA VAL A 399 7.63 -0.76 79.86
C VAL A 399 7.37 -2.26 80.17
N HIS A 400 8.41 -3.07 80.49
CA HIS A 400 8.32 -4.45 81.07
C HIS A 400 7.64 -5.55 80.19
N THR A 401 7.77 -6.89 80.34
CA THR A 401 8.53 -7.82 81.22
C THR A 401 8.67 -9.21 80.56
N GLY A 402 9.63 -10.06 80.99
CA GLY A 402 9.81 -11.48 80.57
C GLY A 402 10.71 -11.64 79.33
N GLU A 403 11.62 -12.62 79.18
CA GLU A 403 11.69 -14.04 79.60
C GLU A 403 10.64 -14.94 78.89
N GLU A 404 10.95 -16.11 78.33
CA GLU A 404 12.15 -16.96 78.49
C GLU A 404 12.62 -17.68 77.18
N GLN A 405 13.38 -18.78 77.28
CA GLN A 405 14.32 -19.29 76.25
C GLN A 405 13.80 -20.44 75.34
N GLN A 406 14.64 -20.78 74.34
CA GLN A 406 15.14 -22.14 73.99
C GLN A 406 14.66 -22.93 72.73
N THR A 407 15.62 -23.08 71.81
CA THR A 407 16.05 -24.31 71.06
C THR A 407 15.30 -24.95 69.87
N LYS A 408 16.02 -24.92 68.72
CA LYS A 408 16.46 -26.05 67.84
C LYS A 408 15.46 -27.00 67.16
N HIS A 409 15.51 -26.99 65.81
CA HIS A 409 15.96 -28.07 64.91
C HIS A 409 15.84 -29.57 65.30
N PRO A 410 15.77 -30.48 64.30
CA PRO A 410 15.12 -30.42 62.96
C PRO A 410 14.36 -31.74 62.65
N VAL A 411 14.02 -32.04 61.38
CA VAL A 411 14.22 -33.33 60.66
C VAL A 411 13.44 -33.37 59.33
N GLU A 412 14.12 -33.81 58.27
CA GLU A 412 13.65 -34.22 56.92
C GLU A 412 13.96 -35.73 56.75
N PRO A 413 13.56 -36.42 55.66
CA PRO A 413 12.35 -36.35 54.82
C PRO A 413 11.75 -37.76 54.55
N SER A 414 10.74 -37.92 53.66
CA SER A 414 10.81 -38.84 52.49
C SER A 414 9.52 -38.92 51.61
N GLU A 415 9.75 -39.29 50.34
CA GLU A 415 8.97 -40.20 49.46
C GLU A 415 7.50 -39.93 48.98
N SER A 416 7.42 -39.53 47.70
CA SER A 416 6.87 -40.29 46.54
C SER A 416 5.37 -40.26 46.11
N SER A 417 5.21 -39.89 44.82
CA SER A 417 4.35 -40.49 43.77
C SER A 417 2.81 -40.33 43.71
N THR A 418 2.40 -39.51 42.72
CA THR A 418 1.42 -39.78 41.63
C THR A 418 -0.11 -39.83 41.82
N SER A 419 -0.77 -39.40 40.73
CA SER A 419 -2.17 -39.64 40.28
C SER A 419 -3.26 -38.63 40.69
N GLU A 420 -4.43 -38.75 40.06
CA GLU A 420 -5.32 -37.64 39.65
C GLU A 420 -6.64 -37.58 40.43
N GLY A 421 -7.28 -36.41 40.48
CA GLY A 421 -8.68 -36.30 40.92
C GLY A 421 -9.13 -34.88 41.30
N CYS A 422 -10.26 -34.43 40.75
CA CYS A 422 -10.91 -33.17 41.14
C CYS A 422 -12.04 -33.42 42.16
N MET A 423 -12.14 -32.62 43.22
CA MET A 423 -13.27 -31.69 43.47
C MET A 423 -13.24 -30.97 44.85
N SER A 424 -13.71 -29.72 44.85
CA SER A 424 -14.32 -28.97 45.97
C SER A 424 -13.73 -29.03 47.40
N GLY A 425 -12.75 -28.16 47.68
CA GLY A 425 -12.95 -26.95 48.51
C GLY A 425 -13.14 -27.01 50.04
N GLN A 426 -12.20 -26.37 50.77
CA GLN A 426 -12.49 -25.48 51.92
C GLN A 426 -11.33 -24.48 52.18
N ASP A 427 -11.53 -23.51 53.07
CA ASP A 427 -10.85 -22.20 53.11
C ASP A 427 -9.32 -22.17 53.41
N PRO A 428 -8.55 -21.28 52.76
CA PRO A 428 -7.26 -20.79 53.26
C PRO A 428 -7.41 -19.55 54.16
N ALA A 429 -6.59 -19.45 55.21
CA ALA A 429 -6.61 -18.33 56.14
C ALA A 429 -6.17 -16.99 55.52
N LYS A 430 -6.70 -15.88 56.05
CA LYS A 430 -6.49 -14.52 55.51
C LYS A 430 -5.09 -13.96 55.81
N THR A 431 -4.26 -13.84 54.79
CA THR A 431 -3.14 -12.89 54.78
C THR A 431 -3.66 -11.51 54.33
N ALA A 432 -3.26 -10.44 55.03
CA ALA A 432 -3.69 -9.08 54.67
C ALA A 432 -3.04 -8.62 53.35
N SER A 433 -3.80 -8.65 52.26
CA SER A 433 -3.37 -8.16 50.95
C SER A 433 -3.30 -6.62 50.95
N GLN A 434 -2.13 -6.09 50.57
CA GLN A 434 -1.90 -4.64 50.47
C GLN A 434 -2.44 -4.11 49.13
N TYR A 435 -3.27 -3.06 49.18
CA TYR A 435 -3.83 -2.42 47.98
C TYR A 435 -3.18 -1.07 47.68
N TYR A 436 -3.04 -0.81 46.37
CA TYR A 436 -2.62 0.43 45.77
C TYR A 436 -3.81 1.04 45.02
N TYR A 437 -4.05 2.34 45.20
CA TYR A 437 -5.08 3.10 44.48
C TYR A 437 -4.40 4.17 43.64
N GLY A 438 -4.59 4.10 42.34
CA GLY A 438 -4.04 5.00 41.35
C GLY A 438 -4.88 6.24 41.19
N SER A 439 -4.20 7.31 40.83
CA SER A 439 -4.79 8.57 40.38
C SER A 439 -4.08 9.03 39.12
N VAL A 440 -4.80 9.75 38.26
CA VAL A 440 -4.25 10.41 37.09
C VAL A 440 -4.73 11.85 37.06
N ILE A 441 -3.79 12.77 36.89
CA ILE A 441 -4.03 14.21 36.77
C ILE A 441 -3.94 14.57 35.30
N VAL A 442 -5.03 15.10 34.76
CA VAL A 442 -5.15 15.61 33.40
C VAL A 442 -5.26 17.14 33.48
N VAL A 443 -4.50 17.86 32.66
CA VAL A 443 -4.65 19.33 32.54
C VAL A 443 -5.49 19.64 31.32
N LEU A 444 -6.66 20.25 31.53
CA LEU A 444 -7.56 20.70 30.47
C LEU A 444 -7.37 22.21 30.21
N ASP A 445 -7.61 22.61 28.96
CA ASP A 445 -7.75 24.01 28.54
C ASP A 445 -8.82 24.15 27.43
N THR A 446 -10.02 23.64 27.70
CA THR A 446 -11.09 23.44 26.69
C THR A 446 -12.19 24.49 26.80
N GLU A 447 -12.63 25.08 25.68
CA GLU A 447 -13.80 25.98 25.64
C GLU A 447 -15.09 25.26 25.19
N VAL A 448 -16.20 25.56 25.87
CA VAL A 448 -17.55 25.09 25.53
C VAL A 448 -18.47 26.31 25.43
N ALA A 449 -19.12 26.52 24.28
CA ALA A 449 -19.93 27.71 24.00
C ALA A 449 -21.39 27.39 23.68
N SER A 450 -22.31 28.34 23.86
CA SER A 450 -23.66 28.26 23.28
C SER A 450 -23.58 28.17 21.73
N GLU A 451 -24.49 27.42 21.10
CA GLU A 451 -24.48 27.22 19.63
C GLU A 451 -25.15 28.38 18.87
N GLU A 452 -26.13 29.00 19.52
CA GLU A 452 -26.93 30.11 18.99
C GLU A 452 -26.85 31.30 19.97
N GLY A 453 -27.23 32.48 19.47
CA GLY A 453 -27.34 33.70 20.28
C GLY A 453 -28.70 33.74 20.98
N CYS A 454 -28.69 33.75 22.32
CA CYS A 454 -29.91 33.68 23.12
C CYS A 454 -30.53 35.08 23.36
N GLY A 455 -31.82 35.12 23.67
CA GLY A 455 -32.55 36.37 23.92
C GLY A 455 -32.23 37.00 25.27
N GLN A 456 -31.66 36.22 26.20
CA GLN A 456 -31.25 36.66 27.53
C GLN A 456 -29.89 36.06 27.92
N GLU A 457 -29.10 36.79 28.70
CA GLU A 457 -27.78 36.34 29.20
C GLU A 457 -27.86 35.01 29.97
N LYS A 458 -28.85 34.86 30.86
CA LYS A 458 -29.07 33.63 31.64
C LYS A 458 -29.44 32.42 30.78
N GLU A 459 -30.07 32.64 29.63
CA GLU A 459 -30.45 31.60 28.69
C GLU A 459 -29.21 31.09 27.94
N ALA A 460 -28.29 31.99 27.55
CA ALA A 460 -26.99 31.62 27.00
C ALA A 460 -26.13 30.82 28.00
N ILE A 461 -26.13 31.24 29.28
CA ILE A 461 -25.42 30.55 30.36
C ILE A 461 -25.98 29.13 30.57
N GLU A 462 -27.29 28.97 30.75
CA GLU A 462 -27.92 27.64 30.89
C GLU A 462 -27.73 26.77 29.63
N ALA A 463 -27.72 27.35 28.42
CA ALA A 463 -27.44 26.60 27.19
C ALA A 463 -25.98 26.08 27.15
N ALA A 464 -25.00 26.92 27.51
CA ALA A 464 -23.59 26.52 27.57
C ALA A 464 -23.35 25.46 28.68
N TYR A 465 -23.95 25.63 29.86
CA TYR A 465 -23.91 24.62 30.92
C TYR A 465 -24.71 23.35 30.56
N GLY A 466 -25.75 23.45 29.73
CA GLY A 466 -26.48 22.31 29.18
C GLY A 466 -25.59 21.42 28.30
N LYS A 467 -24.77 22.01 27.43
CA LYS A 467 -23.76 21.27 26.66
C LYS A 467 -22.68 20.69 27.57
N LEU A 468 -22.19 21.44 28.55
CA LEU A 468 -21.17 20.96 29.47
C LEU A 468 -21.69 19.79 30.35
N ALA A 469 -22.95 19.84 30.78
CA ALA A 469 -23.64 18.72 31.40
C ALA A 469 -23.68 17.49 30.48
N HIS A 470 -24.00 17.67 29.20
CA HIS A 470 -23.98 16.59 28.21
C HIS A 470 -22.58 15.99 28.02
N LEU A 471 -21.51 16.79 27.98
CA LEU A 471 -20.14 16.29 27.87
C LEU A 471 -19.72 15.40 29.06
N PHE A 472 -20.23 15.68 30.26
CA PHE A 472 -19.99 14.87 31.47
C PHE A 472 -21.07 13.79 31.72
N GLY A 473 -22.02 13.60 30.80
CA GLY A 473 -23.08 12.58 30.92
C GLY A 473 -24.20 12.90 31.92
N LEU A 474 -24.33 14.15 32.34
CA LEU A 474 -25.31 14.64 33.32
C LEU A 474 -26.68 14.93 32.67
N ASP A 475 -27.10 14.03 31.77
CA ASP A 475 -28.31 14.16 30.96
C ASP A 475 -29.59 13.92 31.81
N GLU A 476 -29.56 12.91 32.68
CA GLU A 476 -30.69 12.46 33.52
C GLU A 476 -30.88 13.31 34.80
N ALA A 477 -31.33 14.55 34.61
CA ALA A 477 -31.63 15.48 35.71
C ALA A 477 -33.07 15.37 36.24
N LYS A 478 -33.27 15.68 37.53
CA LYS A 478 -34.60 15.88 38.12
C LYS A 478 -35.25 17.15 37.54
N ALA A 479 -36.55 17.09 37.22
CA ALA A 479 -37.27 18.25 36.70
C ALA A 479 -37.27 19.41 37.71
N GLY A 480 -36.61 20.53 37.37
CA GLY A 480 -36.57 21.76 38.17
C GLY A 480 -35.17 22.26 38.57
N SER A 481 -34.10 21.47 38.39
CA SER A 481 -32.72 21.90 38.66
C SER A 481 -32.06 22.56 37.43
N SER A 482 -31.44 23.73 37.63
CA SER A 482 -30.61 24.42 36.63
C SER A 482 -29.40 23.59 36.19
N LYS A 483 -29.04 23.64 34.91
CA LYS A 483 -27.88 22.95 34.35
C LYS A 483 -26.55 23.50 34.90
N GLN A 484 -26.47 24.80 35.16
CA GLN A 484 -25.34 25.44 35.85
C GLN A 484 -25.12 24.81 37.24
N GLY A 485 -26.17 24.71 38.05
CA GLY A 485 -26.11 24.12 39.40
C GLY A 485 -25.66 22.65 39.38
N LEU A 486 -26.19 21.82 38.47
CA LEU A 486 -25.82 20.41 38.35
C LEU A 486 -24.35 20.19 37.98
N VAL A 487 -23.80 21.02 37.08
CA VAL A 487 -22.39 20.96 36.70
C VAL A 487 -21.51 21.44 37.86
N GLN A 488 -21.89 22.51 38.56
CA GLN A 488 -21.16 23.02 39.71
C GLN A 488 -21.14 21.99 40.87
N GLU A 489 -22.27 21.36 41.18
CA GLU A 489 -22.40 20.27 42.16
C GLU A 489 -21.50 19.09 41.79
N HIS A 490 -21.58 18.59 40.54
CA HIS A 490 -20.73 17.50 40.07
C HIS A 490 -19.24 17.83 40.14
N PHE A 491 -18.84 19.05 39.75
CA PHE A 491 -17.43 19.46 39.80
C PHE A 491 -16.95 19.59 41.25
N GLN A 492 -17.80 20.09 42.16
CA GLN A 492 -17.50 20.19 43.59
C GLN A 492 -17.36 18.81 44.25
N GLU A 493 -18.26 17.86 43.97
CA GLU A 493 -18.14 16.46 44.45
C GLU A 493 -16.84 15.78 44.03
N ARG A 494 -16.33 16.12 42.83
CA ARG A 494 -15.12 15.51 42.25
C ARG A 494 -13.84 16.29 42.52
N GLY A 495 -13.92 17.46 43.16
CA GLY A 495 -12.76 18.35 43.38
C GLY A 495 -12.18 18.93 42.09
N PHE A 496 -13.01 19.06 41.05
CA PHE A 496 -12.61 19.65 39.76
C PHE A 496 -12.64 21.19 39.81
N PRO A 497 -11.76 21.89 39.07
CA PRO A 497 -11.79 23.34 39.01
C PRO A 497 -13.07 23.82 38.31
N PRO A 498 -13.83 24.78 38.89
CA PRO A 498 -15.09 25.23 38.31
C PRO A 498 -14.87 25.90 36.95
N PRO A 499 -15.80 25.74 35.98
CA PRO A 499 -15.67 26.36 34.66
C PRO A 499 -15.65 27.89 34.75
N ALA A 500 -14.72 28.54 34.03
CA ALA A 500 -14.67 30.00 33.96
C ALA A 500 -15.73 30.50 32.96
N GLU A 501 -16.78 31.12 33.48
CA GLU A 501 -17.90 31.68 32.72
C GLU A 501 -17.55 33.06 32.13
N ASN A 502 -17.75 33.21 30.82
CA ASN A 502 -17.60 34.46 30.09
C ASN A 502 -18.84 34.68 29.22
N SER A 503 -19.76 35.52 29.70
CA SER A 503 -20.87 36.03 28.89
C SER A 503 -20.41 37.20 28.00
N SER A 504 -21.02 37.33 26.82
CA SER A 504 -20.83 38.48 25.94
C SER A 504 -22.09 38.76 25.13
N LYS A 505 -22.27 40.03 24.73
CA LYS A 505 -23.37 40.46 23.87
C LYS A 505 -22.88 40.64 22.43
N GLY A 506 -23.58 40.05 21.47
CA GLY A 506 -23.29 40.14 20.05
C GLY A 506 -23.66 41.49 19.43
N PRO A 507 -23.17 41.77 18.20
CA PRO A 507 -23.51 43.00 17.46
C PRO A 507 -24.97 43.05 16.98
N ASP A 508 -25.69 41.94 17.13
CA ASP A 508 -27.08 41.64 16.79
C ASP A 508 -28.03 41.70 18.01
N GLU A 509 -27.57 42.28 19.13
CA GLU A 509 -28.24 42.35 20.44
C GLU A 509 -28.43 41.00 21.19
N THR A 510 -28.05 39.85 20.62
CA THR A 510 -28.15 38.54 21.29
C THR A 510 -27.04 38.30 22.31
N PHE A 511 -27.21 37.29 23.18
CA PHE A 511 -26.22 36.90 24.20
C PHE A 511 -25.58 35.55 23.90
N TYR A 512 -24.28 35.46 24.14
CA TYR A 512 -23.49 34.25 24.03
C TYR A 512 -22.78 33.97 25.37
N CYS A 513 -22.58 32.69 25.69
CA CYS A 513 -21.80 32.28 26.85
C CYS A 513 -20.72 31.29 26.44
N LYS A 514 -19.50 31.52 26.93
CA LYS A 514 -18.36 30.60 26.85
C LYS A 514 -17.95 30.14 28.25
N LEU A 515 -17.86 28.83 28.44
CA LEU A 515 -17.32 28.20 29.63
C LEU A 515 -15.92 27.66 29.31
N LYS A 516 -14.89 28.06 30.06
CA LYS A 516 -13.53 27.55 29.87
C LYS A 516 -13.13 26.59 30.99
N LEU A 517 -12.80 25.36 30.62
CA LEU A 517 -12.30 24.30 31.48
C LEU A 517 -10.78 24.41 31.59
N CYS A 518 -10.29 25.28 32.47
CA CYS A 518 -8.86 25.45 32.75
C CYS A 518 -8.45 24.69 34.03
N GLY A 519 -7.38 23.90 33.96
CA GLY A 519 -6.66 23.43 35.15
C GLY A 519 -6.58 21.92 35.30
N ALA A 520 -6.23 21.46 36.50
CA ALA A 520 -5.95 20.06 36.80
C ALA A 520 -7.20 19.30 37.28
N PHE A 521 -7.57 18.26 36.55
CA PHE A 521 -8.66 17.33 36.85
C PHE A 521 -8.07 15.99 37.30
N THR A 522 -8.42 15.52 38.49
CA THR A 522 -7.82 14.31 39.10
C THR A 522 -8.82 13.16 39.16
N PHE A 523 -8.56 12.12 38.37
CA PHE A 523 -9.37 10.90 38.31
C PHE A 523 -8.71 9.81 39.15
N HIS A 524 -9.52 9.06 39.90
CA HIS A 524 -9.06 8.04 40.84
C HIS A 524 -9.60 6.68 40.43
N ASP A 525 -8.80 5.61 40.56
CA ASP A 525 -9.33 4.26 40.43
C ASP A 525 -10.21 3.90 41.65
N GLN A 526 -11.25 3.09 41.42
CA GLN A 526 -12.24 2.71 42.44
C GLN A 526 -12.04 1.28 42.95
N GLU A 527 -11.37 0.42 42.18
CA GLU A 527 -11.23 -1.02 42.45
C GLU A 527 -10.01 -1.33 43.34
N GLY A 528 -8.95 -0.52 43.23
CA GLY A 528 -7.62 -0.80 43.74
C GLY A 528 -6.92 -1.95 43.01
N SER A 529 -5.63 -2.13 43.27
CA SER A 529 -4.89 -3.32 42.84
C SER A 529 -3.77 -3.67 43.81
N THR A 530 -3.41 -4.96 43.87
CA THR A 530 -2.17 -5.42 44.54
C THR A 530 -0.89 -5.02 43.79
N LYS A 531 -1.00 -4.39 42.60
CA LYS A 531 0.12 -3.97 41.75
C LYS A 531 0.01 -2.49 41.37
N LYS A 532 0.96 -1.64 41.82
CA LYS A 532 1.02 -0.19 41.49
C LYS A 532 0.77 0.12 40.00
N LYS A 533 1.44 -0.57 39.07
CA LYS A 533 1.26 -0.35 37.61
C LYS A 533 -0.18 -0.59 37.11
N GLN A 534 -0.93 -1.50 37.74
CA GLN A 534 -2.31 -1.79 37.36
C GLN A 534 -3.28 -0.76 37.94
N ALA A 535 -3.00 -0.25 39.14
CA ALA A 535 -3.73 0.88 39.73
C ALA A 535 -3.62 2.14 38.84
N GLU A 536 -2.41 2.51 38.41
CA GLU A 536 -2.19 3.59 37.42
C GLU A 536 -2.94 3.38 36.09
N HIS A 537 -3.16 2.12 35.71
CA HIS A 537 -3.82 1.75 34.47
C HIS A 537 -5.35 1.83 34.57
N GLN A 538 -5.93 1.44 35.70
CA GLN A 538 -7.35 1.66 35.99
C GLN A 538 -7.68 3.15 36.19
N ALA A 539 -6.75 3.94 36.76
CA ALA A 539 -6.91 5.40 36.83
C ALA A 539 -7.00 6.03 35.42
N ALA A 540 -6.12 5.61 34.49
CA ALA A 540 -6.20 6.05 33.09
C ALA A 540 -7.51 5.66 32.41
N LYS A 541 -7.99 4.43 32.65
CA LYS A 541 -9.29 3.94 32.16
C LYS A 541 -10.44 4.82 32.67
N THR A 542 -10.43 5.16 33.95
CA THR A 542 -11.47 5.99 34.59
C THR A 542 -11.48 7.40 34.01
N ALA A 543 -10.32 8.00 33.76
CA ALA A 543 -10.21 9.30 33.09
C ALA A 543 -10.74 9.24 31.64
N LEU A 544 -10.34 8.23 30.85
CA LEU A 544 -10.84 8.03 29.48
C LEU A 544 -12.36 7.84 29.42
N GLN A 545 -12.95 7.12 30.38
CA GLN A 545 -14.40 6.93 30.45
C GLN A 545 -15.12 8.23 30.79
N GLN A 546 -14.64 8.99 31.78
CA GLN A 546 -15.30 10.22 32.23
C GLN A 546 -15.07 11.43 31.30
N LEU A 547 -13.96 11.44 30.56
CA LEU A 547 -13.68 12.43 29.51
C LEU A 547 -13.99 11.90 28.10
N SER A 548 -14.74 10.80 27.97
CA SER A 548 -14.95 10.12 26.67
C SER A 548 -15.58 11.02 25.60
N ARG A 549 -16.59 11.82 25.97
CA ARG A 549 -17.24 12.83 25.11
C ARG A 549 -16.43 14.14 24.97
N VAL A 550 -15.35 14.32 25.73
CA VAL A 550 -14.46 15.51 25.69
C VAL A 550 -13.21 15.24 24.86
N LEU A 551 -12.75 13.99 24.82
CA LEU A 551 -11.54 13.52 24.13
C LEU A 551 -11.84 12.71 22.86
N ASP A 552 -13.10 12.66 22.43
CA ASP A 552 -13.62 11.80 21.33
C ASP A 552 -13.09 10.36 21.40
N TRP A 553 -13.18 9.76 22.58
CA TRP A 553 -12.64 8.42 22.85
C TRP A 553 -13.72 7.34 22.82
N THR A 554 -13.57 6.41 21.87
CA THR A 554 -14.28 5.12 21.83
C THR A 554 -13.34 4.00 22.29
N ALA A 555 -13.84 3.03 23.06
CA ALA A 555 -13.00 2.04 23.73
C ALA A 555 -12.22 1.11 22.77
N SER A 556 -10.90 1.32 22.68
CA SER A 556 -9.98 0.72 21.70
C SER A 556 -8.97 -0.28 22.28
N GLY A 557 -9.42 -1.19 23.15
CA GLY A 557 -8.59 -2.29 23.70
C GLY A 557 -8.07 -2.03 25.12
N GLU A 558 -6.87 -2.56 25.43
CA GLU A 558 -6.32 -2.67 26.80
C GLU A 558 -5.13 -1.71 27.07
N ASN A 559 -5.03 -0.57 26.38
CA ASN A 559 -3.87 0.33 26.46
C ASN A 559 -4.18 1.70 27.08
N TYR A 560 -5.07 1.77 28.07
CA TYR A 560 -5.63 3.03 28.59
C TYR A 560 -4.59 4.12 28.95
N LYS A 561 -3.39 3.77 29.46
CA LYS A 561 -2.33 4.76 29.73
C LYS A 561 -1.73 5.39 28.47
N GLY A 562 -1.68 4.65 27.36
CA GLY A 562 -1.24 5.14 26.06
C GLY A 562 -2.35 5.92 25.36
N ASP A 563 -3.55 5.34 25.28
CA ASP A 563 -4.72 5.97 24.67
C ASP A 563 -5.04 7.35 25.30
N LEU A 564 -4.99 7.47 26.64
CA LEU A 564 -5.18 8.75 27.33
C LEU A 564 -4.11 9.77 26.98
N LYS A 565 -2.85 9.33 26.88
CA LYS A 565 -1.74 10.21 26.50
C LYS A 565 -1.90 10.68 25.04
N GLU A 566 -2.20 9.77 24.12
CA GLU A 566 -2.36 10.04 22.69
C GLU A 566 -3.50 11.04 22.43
N ARG A 567 -4.63 10.89 23.12
CA ARG A 567 -5.78 11.81 23.00
C ARG A 567 -5.50 13.21 23.55
N LEU A 568 -4.76 13.31 24.65
CA LEU A 568 -4.33 14.60 25.20
C LEU A 568 -3.31 15.28 24.27
N GLU A 569 -2.31 14.56 23.78
CA GLU A 569 -1.34 15.10 22.82
C GLU A 569 -2.02 15.52 21.49
N ALA A 570 -3.03 14.78 21.02
CA ALA A 570 -3.82 15.14 19.84
C ALA A 570 -4.64 16.44 20.01
N GLN A 571 -5.12 16.74 21.22
CA GLN A 571 -5.77 18.02 21.55
C GLN A 571 -4.77 19.12 21.99
N SER A 572 -3.45 18.90 21.84
CA SER A 572 -2.39 19.81 22.32
C SER A 572 -2.40 20.06 23.84
N LEU A 573 -3.01 19.16 24.62
CA LEU A 573 -3.07 19.21 26.08
C LEU A 573 -1.84 18.56 26.72
N GLY A 574 -1.60 18.89 28.01
CA GLY A 574 -0.45 18.40 28.76
C GLY A 574 -0.48 16.87 29.00
N GLN A 575 0.71 16.26 29.08
CA GLN A 575 0.82 14.82 29.34
C GLN A 575 0.22 14.44 30.71
N PRO A 576 -0.51 13.30 30.81
CA PRO A 576 -1.17 12.90 32.04
C PRO A 576 -0.15 12.46 33.10
N SER A 577 -0.23 13.05 34.29
CA SER A 577 0.62 12.70 35.44
C SER A 577 -0.06 11.62 36.29
N TYR A 578 0.71 10.71 36.89
CA TYR A 578 0.19 9.57 37.65
C TYR A 578 0.79 9.50 39.05
N ASP A 579 -0.05 9.42 40.08
CA ASP A 579 0.37 9.07 41.44
C ASP A 579 -0.46 7.91 42.00
N VAL A 580 0.07 7.21 43.00
CA VAL A 580 -0.55 6.00 43.56
C VAL A 580 -0.38 5.96 45.07
N THR A 581 -1.50 6.07 45.77
CA THR A 581 -1.55 5.93 47.22
C THR A 581 -1.58 4.45 47.62
N LYS A 582 -0.97 4.13 48.76
CA LYS A 582 -1.02 2.81 49.40
C LYS A 582 -2.04 2.89 50.54
N LYS A 583 -2.94 1.90 50.64
CA LYS A 583 -3.85 1.77 51.77
C LYS A 583 -3.78 0.35 52.36
N GLU A 584 -3.53 0.28 53.65
CA GLU A 584 -3.58 -0.98 54.42
C GLU A 584 -4.97 -1.12 55.04
N SER A 585 -5.45 -2.36 55.14
CA SER A 585 -6.83 -2.65 55.56
C SER A 585 -6.92 -2.83 57.07
N LEU A 586 -7.71 -1.96 57.73
CA LEU A 586 -8.18 -2.19 59.09
C LEU A 586 -9.44 -3.10 59.09
N PRO A 587 -9.62 -3.97 60.10
CA PRO A 587 -10.62 -5.05 60.02
C PRO A 587 -12.01 -4.67 60.59
N GLY A 588 -13.04 -4.73 59.74
CA GLY A 588 -14.47 -4.70 60.11
C GLY A 588 -15.07 -3.29 60.28
N GLY A 589 -16.38 -3.08 60.07
CA GLY A 589 -17.42 -4.02 59.62
C GLY A 589 -18.80 -3.34 59.50
N GLU A 590 -19.85 -4.15 59.31
CA GLU A 590 -21.30 -3.79 59.33
C GLU A 590 -21.92 -3.02 58.13
N ARG A 591 -22.76 -3.77 57.38
CA ARG A 591 -24.21 -3.51 57.19
C ARG A 591 -24.71 -2.05 56.98
N GLY A 592 -25.23 -1.75 55.79
CA GLY A 592 -26.09 -0.57 55.57
C GLY A 592 -27.56 -0.82 55.92
N PRO A 593 -28.35 0.24 56.16
CA PRO A 593 -29.72 0.26 55.64
C PRO A 593 -30.28 1.66 55.22
N SER A 594 -31.11 1.63 54.16
CA SER A 594 -32.33 2.44 53.95
C SER A 594 -32.31 3.99 53.89
N VAL A 595 -33.41 4.53 53.34
CA VAL A 595 -33.73 5.96 53.11
C VAL A 595 -34.69 6.49 54.17
N ALA A 596 -34.46 7.70 54.72
CA ALA A 596 -35.53 8.63 55.17
C ALA A 596 -35.04 10.04 55.62
N LEU A 597 -35.39 11.07 54.82
CA LEU A 597 -35.95 12.39 55.17
C LEU A 597 -35.80 13.07 56.57
N ALA A 598 -35.37 14.36 56.53
CA ALA A 598 -36.09 15.57 57.01
C ALA A 598 -35.47 16.48 58.13
N GLY A 599 -35.39 17.79 57.82
CA GLY A 599 -35.35 18.94 58.75
C GLY A 599 -33.96 19.40 59.24
N CYS A 600 -33.66 20.70 59.44
CA CYS A 600 -34.38 21.96 59.15
C CYS A 600 -33.37 23.15 59.03
N GLU A 601 -33.77 24.22 58.32
CA GLU A 601 -33.17 25.58 58.36
C GLU A 601 -33.54 26.36 59.66
N PRO A 602 -33.16 27.65 59.94
CA PRO A 602 -32.50 28.66 59.08
C PRO A 602 -31.44 29.62 59.73
N ALA A 603 -30.97 30.55 58.87
CA ALA A 603 -30.38 31.89 59.13
C ALA A 603 -28.90 32.01 59.60
N GLY A 604 -28.13 33.03 59.17
CA GLY A 604 -28.39 34.03 58.10
C GLY A 604 -27.57 35.33 58.22
N SER A 605 -27.39 36.08 57.11
CA SER A 605 -26.66 37.38 56.98
C SER A 605 -25.14 37.34 57.30
N SER A 606 -24.27 38.24 56.87
CA SER A 606 -24.34 39.51 56.08
C SER A 606 -22.96 39.73 55.42
N ASN A 607 -22.83 40.11 54.14
CA ASN A 607 -22.92 41.47 53.54
C ASN A 607 -21.72 42.43 53.83
N MET A 608 -21.04 42.84 52.74
CA MET A 608 -20.24 44.07 52.51
C MET A 608 -18.80 44.31 53.03
N SER A 609 -18.03 44.97 52.14
CA SER A 609 -16.96 45.97 52.36
C SER A 609 -15.45 45.61 52.47
N LEU A 610 -14.78 45.81 51.32
CA LEU A 610 -13.56 46.63 51.04
C LEU A 610 -13.43 47.93 51.90
N PRO A 611 -12.38 48.80 51.79
CA PRO A 611 -11.19 48.87 50.89
C PRO A 611 -9.89 49.06 51.75
N PRO A 612 -8.86 49.91 51.44
CA PRO A 612 -8.24 50.43 50.19
C PRO A 612 -6.77 49.92 50.00
N GLY A 613 -6.03 50.05 48.89
CA GLY A 613 -5.75 51.18 47.99
C GLY A 613 -4.31 51.70 48.24
N GLY A 614 -3.49 52.15 47.28
CA GLY A 614 -3.63 52.25 45.82
C GLY A 614 -2.40 52.92 45.16
N THR A 615 -2.56 53.45 43.95
CA THR A 615 -1.68 54.42 43.22
C THR A 615 -0.25 54.06 42.72
N SER A 616 -0.02 54.43 41.45
CA SER A 616 1.19 55.03 40.83
C SER A 616 2.49 54.23 40.57
N ALA A 617 2.90 54.26 39.29
CA ALA A 617 4.30 54.28 38.80
C ALA A 617 4.82 55.76 38.75
N PRO A 618 6.02 56.16 38.22
CA PRO A 618 7.04 55.41 37.46
C PRO A 618 8.54 55.80 37.72
N ASN A 619 9.44 55.29 36.86
CA ASN A 619 10.71 55.90 36.36
C ASN A 619 11.98 56.15 37.26
N SER A 620 12.98 55.30 37.01
CA SER A 620 14.31 55.68 36.40
C SER A 620 15.53 56.11 37.25
N LYS A 621 16.72 55.70 36.75
CA LYS A 621 18.13 56.11 37.06
C LYS A 621 18.71 55.61 38.39
N ASP A 622 19.93 55.07 38.42
CA ASP A 622 21.16 55.88 38.31
C ASP A 622 22.42 55.20 37.69
N LYS A 623 23.55 55.95 37.64
CA LYS A 623 24.93 55.58 37.23
C LYS A 623 25.93 55.97 38.38
N PRO A 624 27.30 55.97 38.31
CA PRO A 624 28.24 55.96 37.16
C PRO A 624 29.56 55.12 37.28
N SER A 625 30.38 55.15 36.20
CA SER A 625 31.87 55.07 36.15
C SER A 625 32.65 53.81 36.61
N ALA A 626 33.83 53.49 36.06
CA ALA A 626 34.56 53.98 34.87
C ALA A 626 35.67 53.01 34.40
N ALA A 627 36.12 53.17 33.14
CA ALA A 627 37.40 52.75 32.52
C ALA A 627 37.78 51.25 32.47
N GLU A 628 38.29 50.65 31.38
CA GLU A 628 38.37 50.99 29.93
C GLU A 628 38.84 49.71 29.16
N LEU A 629 39.33 49.62 27.91
CA LEU A 629 39.79 50.54 26.84
C LEU A 629 39.49 49.90 25.44
N LYS A 630 40.16 50.34 24.36
CA LYS A 630 40.07 49.84 22.95
C LYS A 630 41.37 50.18 22.18
N PRO A 631 41.71 49.61 20.99
CA PRO A 631 40.92 49.76 19.75
C PRO A 631 40.99 48.61 18.70
N GLN A 632 40.44 48.90 17.51
CA GLN A 632 40.46 48.18 16.21
C GLN A 632 41.04 49.17 15.14
N PRO A 633 40.94 48.96 13.80
CA PRO A 633 41.22 47.81 12.89
C PRO A 633 42.19 48.24 11.74
N THR A 634 42.36 47.45 10.65
CA THR A 634 42.16 47.86 9.22
C THR A 634 42.55 46.79 8.17
N LYS A 635 42.05 46.91 6.92
CA LYS A 635 42.55 46.24 5.69
C LYS A 635 43.80 46.96 5.11
N PRO A 636 44.49 46.40 4.09
CA PRO A 636 44.20 46.84 2.71
C PRO A 636 44.22 45.73 1.62
N ASP A 637 43.50 46.00 0.53
CA ASP A 637 43.80 45.52 -0.85
C ASP A 637 44.50 46.71 -1.57
N PRO A 638 45.42 46.54 -2.56
CA PRO A 638 44.96 46.37 -3.95
C PRO A 638 45.95 45.75 -5.02
N ALA A 639 45.37 45.48 -6.20
CA ALA A 639 45.89 45.76 -7.56
C ALA A 639 46.93 44.87 -8.33
N VAL A 640 46.39 44.16 -9.34
CA VAL A 640 46.73 44.12 -10.81
C VAL A 640 48.15 43.72 -11.33
N VAL A 641 48.13 43.08 -12.52
CA VAL A 641 49.16 42.92 -13.58
C VAL A 641 49.83 41.53 -13.68
N ALA A 642 49.90 40.99 -14.91
CA ALA A 642 50.56 39.72 -15.32
C ALA A 642 51.90 39.99 -16.06
N PRO A 643 52.69 38.97 -16.45
CA PRO A 643 52.61 38.57 -17.87
C PRO A 643 52.96 37.11 -18.25
N MET A 644 52.53 36.74 -19.47
CA MET A 644 53.20 35.97 -20.55
C MET A 644 54.41 35.05 -20.21
N ILE A 645 54.41 33.75 -20.54
CA ILE A 645 54.51 33.11 -21.89
C ILE A 645 55.90 33.27 -22.54
N PRO A 646 56.63 32.15 -22.80
CA PRO A 646 56.74 31.57 -24.15
C PRO A 646 56.09 30.16 -24.21
N GLN A 647 55.38 29.66 -25.23
CA GLN A 647 55.37 29.87 -26.71
C GLN A 647 56.69 29.54 -27.43
N VAL A 648 56.69 28.41 -28.14
CA VAL A 648 57.15 28.28 -29.55
C VAL A 648 56.61 26.94 -30.15
N ILE A 649 55.79 27.05 -31.22
CA ILE A 649 55.85 26.38 -32.57
C ILE A 649 56.45 24.93 -32.62
N VAL A 650 55.94 23.90 -33.34
CA VAL A 650 55.52 23.86 -34.77
C VAL A 650 54.57 22.67 -35.13
N ASN A 651 53.57 22.98 -35.98
CA ASN A 651 52.78 22.20 -36.97
C ASN A 651 52.14 20.79 -36.74
N GLU A 652 50.89 20.75 -37.21
CA GLU A 652 50.10 19.70 -37.89
C GLU A 652 50.86 18.93 -39.03
N PRO A 653 50.38 17.77 -39.55
CA PRO A 653 49.24 17.79 -40.49
C PRO A 653 48.30 16.55 -40.57
N SER A 654 47.07 16.83 -41.03
CA SER A 654 46.22 16.13 -42.02
C SER A 654 46.23 14.60 -42.24
N VAL A 655 45.06 14.01 -41.99
CA VAL A 655 44.25 13.09 -42.83
C VAL A 655 44.83 12.63 -44.19
N ILE A 656 44.79 11.30 -44.47
CA ILE A 656 44.31 10.65 -45.72
C ILE A 656 44.20 9.11 -45.58
N ASN A 657 43.38 8.47 -46.43
CA ASN A 657 43.13 7.01 -46.51
C ASN A 657 44.39 6.21 -46.95
N MET A 658 44.50 4.88 -46.82
CA MET A 658 43.85 3.88 -47.70
C MET A 658 44.05 2.42 -47.25
N GLU A 659 43.55 1.47 -48.06
CA GLU A 659 43.54 0.00 -47.86
C GLU A 659 44.91 -0.68 -47.99
N VAL A 660 45.00 -1.97 -47.62
CA VAL A 660 45.26 -3.07 -48.59
C VAL A 660 45.07 -4.46 -47.96
N CYS A 661 44.57 -5.41 -48.77
CA CYS A 661 44.28 -6.81 -48.45
C CYS A 661 45.49 -7.71 -48.14
N SER A 662 45.25 -8.84 -47.48
CA SER A 662 45.71 -10.21 -47.84
C SER A 662 45.22 -11.24 -46.80
N THR A 663 44.83 -12.49 -47.09
CA THR A 663 44.47 -13.21 -48.34
C THR A 663 43.62 -14.45 -47.96
N GLU A 664 42.92 -15.09 -48.91
CA GLU A 664 42.12 -16.29 -48.63
C GLU A 664 42.93 -17.57 -48.36
N THR A 665 42.27 -18.61 -47.82
CA THR A 665 42.41 -19.96 -48.39
C THR A 665 41.08 -20.70 -48.31
N ASP A 666 40.67 -21.33 -49.41
CA ASP A 666 39.33 -21.91 -49.65
C ASP A 666 39.23 -23.40 -49.20
N ARG A 667 38.01 -23.88 -48.89
CA ARG A 667 37.61 -25.29 -49.06
C ARG A 667 36.09 -25.53 -49.07
N GLN A 668 35.53 -25.41 -50.27
CA GLN A 668 34.36 -26.16 -50.80
C GLN A 668 34.44 -27.69 -50.52
N LEU A 669 33.40 -28.54 -50.64
CA LEU A 669 31.95 -28.41 -50.95
C LEU A 669 31.14 -28.99 -49.72
N GLN A 670 29.89 -29.54 -49.71
CA GLN A 670 28.86 -29.88 -50.71
C GLN A 670 27.47 -30.09 -50.08
N ASP A 671 26.42 -29.99 -50.89
CA ASP A 671 25.00 -30.24 -50.56
C ASP A 671 24.59 -31.72 -50.51
N VAL A 672 23.59 -32.05 -49.68
CA VAL A 672 22.52 -33.03 -49.99
C VAL A 672 21.21 -32.58 -49.34
N ASP A 673 20.13 -32.46 -50.12
CA ASP A 673 18.74 -32.28 -49.64
C ASP A 673 18.03 -33.64 -49.49
N MET A 674 17.12 -33.77 -48.51
CA MET A 674 15.99 -34.72 -48.53
C MET A 674 15.03 -34.52 -47.34
N SER A 675 13.80 -34.14 -47.64
CA SER A 675 12.61 -34.23 -46.77
C SER A 675 11.70 -35.39 -47.24
N PRO A 676 10.51 -35.63 -46.65
CA PRO A 676 10.19 -35.94 -45.25
C PRO A 676 9.39 -37.28 -45.15
N SER A 677 8.80 -37.61 -43.98
CA SER A 677 7.68 -38.57 -43.91
C SER A 677 6.74 -38.34 -42.71
N ARG A 678 5.43 -38.53 -42.94
CA ARG A 678 4.35 -38.44 -41.94
C ARG A 678 3.70 -39.81 -41.72
N VAL A 679 3.25 -40.12 -40.49
CA VAL A 679 2.19 -41.11 -40.23
C VAL A 679 1.30 -40.59 -39.07
N SER A 680 0.00 -40.84 -39.13
CA SER A 680 -0.98 -40.59 -38.06
C SER A 680 -0.72 -41.51 -36.83
N GLY A 681 -1.24 -41.26 -35.62
CA GLY A 681 -2.27 -40.30 -35.21
C GLY A 681 -3.63 -40.97 -34.98
N ASN A 682 -4.02 -41.12 -33.71
CA ASN A 682 -5.38 -41.39 -33.26
C ASN A 682 -5.50 -41.07 -31.76
N GLY A 683 -6.72 -40.73 -31.30
CA GLY A 683 -7.02 -40.49 -29.89
C GLY A 683 -8.44 -40.97 -29.56
N THR A 684 -8.82 -40.96 -28.29
CA THR A 684 -10.18 -41.31 -27.84
C THR A 684 -10.53 -40.48 -26.60
N GLN A 685 -11.80 -40.09 -26.48
CA GLN A 685 -12.27 -39.06 -25.56
C GLN A 685 -12.71 -39.60 -24.19
N SER A 686 -12.72 -38.73 -23.19
CA SER A 686 -13.22 -38.96 -21.83
C SER A 686 -14.71 -38.63 -21.68
N VAL A 687 -15.31 -39.09 -20.58
CA VAL A 687 -16.70 -38.85 -20.17
C VAL A 687 -16.70 -37.99 -18.88
N PRO A 688 -17.59 -37.00 -18.71
CA PRO A 688 -17.51 -36.04 -17.61
C PRO A 688 -17.99 -36.61 -16.26
N VAL A 689 -17.40 -36.10 -15.17
CA VAL A 689 -17.79 -36.33 -13.77
C VAL A 689 -17.89 -34.98 -13.07
N LYS A 690 -18.76 -34.86 -12.06
CA LYS A 690 -18.99 -33.62 -11.30
C LYS A 690 -17.82 -33.29 -10.37
N GLU A 691 -17.58 -32.01 -10.16
CA GLU A 691 -16.70 -31.50 -9.10
C GLU A 691 -17.47 -31.31 -7.79
N GLU A 692 -16.87 -31.73 -6.67
CA GLU A 692 -17.23 -31.30 -5.32
C GLU A 692 -16.09 -30.42 -4.77
N SER A 693 -16.42 -29.31 -4.11
CA SER A 693 -15.45 -28.28 -3.74
C SER A 693 -15.33 -28.10 -2.22
N THR A 694 -14.20 -28.53 -1.66
CA THR A 694 -13.82 -28.30 -0.26
C THR A 694 -12.33 -27.99 -0.10
N SER A 695 -12.00 -26.73 0.18
CA SER A 695 -10.80 -26.36 0.93
C SER A 695 -11.00 -25.01 1.62
N THR A 696 -10.44 -24.87 2.82
CA THR A 696 -10.49 -23.65 3.63
C THR A 696 -9.10 -23.04 3.76
N SER A 697 -9.03 -21.70 3.73
CA SER A 697 -7.79 -20.94 3.94
C SER A 697 -7.95 -20.01 5.16
N VAL A 698 -6.84 -19.60 5.77
CA VAL A 698 -6.82 -18.82 7.02
C VAL A 698 -6.43 -17.36 6.72
N GLU A 699 -7.29 -16.42 7.12
CA GLU A 699 -7.14 -14.99 6.83
C GLU A 699 -6.22 -14.25 7.83
N GLY A 700 -5.59 -13.16 7.37
CA GLY A 700 -4.66 -12.33 8.16
C GLY A 700 -4.96 -10.83 8.11
N THR A 701 -4.54 -10.09 9.14
CA THR A 701 -4.69 -8.63 9.25
C THR A 701 -3.62 -7.87 8.47
N ARG A 702 -3.97 -6.73 7.85
CA ARG A 702 -3.02 -5.70 7.40
C ARG A 702 -3.21 -4.37 8.14
N TYR A 703 -2.19 -3.53 8.06
CA TYR A 703 -2.15 -2.17 8.57
C TYR A 703 -1.64 -1.24 7.48
N TYR A 704 -2.25 -0.05 7.34
CA TYR A 704 -1.87 0.97 6.37
C TYR A 704 -1.43 2.23 7.12
N GLY A 705 -0.21 2.69 6.84
CA GLY A 705 0.36 3.87 7.47
C GLY A 705 0.09 5.12 6.65
N SER A 706 -0.08 6.24 7.33
CA SER A 706 0.03 7.57 6.75
C SER A 706 1.08 8.40 7.51
N VAL A 707 1.62 9.41 6.85
CA VAL A 707 2.44 10.45 7.48
C VAL A 707 2.01 11.81 6.96
N THR A 708 1.72 12.73 7.86
CA THR A 708 1.39 14.12 7.53
C THR A 708 2.55 15.01 7.91
N VAL A 709 3.03 15.80 6.94
CA VAL A 709 4.03 16.86 7.16
C VAL A 709 3.36 18.21 6.96
N VAL A 710 3.85 19.25 7.65
CA VAL A 710 3.48 20.64 7.35
C VAL A 710 4.63 21.27 6.58
N LEU A 711 4.33 21.79 5.39
CA LEU A 711 5.28 22.55 4.58
C LEU A 711 5.00 24.04 4.70
N ASP A 712 6.07 24.82 4.76
CA ASP A 712 6.06 26.22 4.35
C ASP A 712 7.34 26.50 3.55
N THR A 713 7.28 26.32 2.23
CA THR A 713 8.48 26.40 1.38
C THR A 713 8.16 27.02 0.02
N GLU A 714 9.06 27.87 -0.48
CA GLU A 714 8.94 28.51 -1.79
C GLU A 714 9.91 27.88 -2.79
N LEU A 715 9.36 27.29 -3.85
CA LEU A 715 10.12 26.75 -4.98
C LEU A 715 10.35 27.87 -5.99
N GLN A 716 11.59 28.31 -6.19
CA GLN A 716 11.92 29.38 -7.13
C GLN A 716 12.44 28.84 -8.46
N ASP A 717 11.89 29.30 -9.58
CA ASP A 717 12.48 29.01 -10.89
C ASP A 717 13.76 29.83 -11.11
N GLN A 718 14.85 29.14 -11.45
CA GLN A 718 16.13 29.74 -11.82
C GLN A 718 16.14 30.21 -13.29
N ASP A 719 15.31 29.61 -14.14
CA ASP A 719 15.25 29.83 -15.59
C ASP A 719 14.24 30.95 -15.92
N GLY A 720 14.70 32.20 -15.93
CA GLY A 720 13.86 33.34 -16.31
C GLY A 720 13.37 33.25 -17.76
N GLN A 721 12.07 33.47 -17.96
CA GLN A 721 11.39 33.40 -19.25
C GLN A 721 11.04 34.79 -19.80
N LEU A 722 10.60 34.86 -21.06
CA LEU A 722 10.17 36.12 -21.70
C LEU A 722 8.67 36.41 -21.54
N GLN A 723 7.86 35.42 -21.13
CA GLN A 723 6.44 35.58 -20.84
C GLN A 723 6.07 34.98 -19.47
N GLU A 724 5.03 35.54 -18.86
CA GLU A 724 4.51 35.11 -17.56
C GLU A 724 3.94 33.68 -17.61
N GLY A 725 3.18 33.34 -18.66
CA GLY A 725 2.65 31.99 -18.84
C GLY A 725 3.75 30.92 -18.92
N ASP A 726 4.84 31.20 -19.63
CA ASP A 726 6.00 30.30 -19.74
C ASP A 726 6.72 30.14 -18.39
N ALA A 727 6.87 31.23 -17.62
CA ALA A 727 7.47 31.19 -16.29
C ALA A 727 6.64 30.37 -15.29
N ILE A 728 5.31 30.52 -15.33
CA ILE A 728 4.37 29.73 -14.52
C ILE A 728 4.44 28.26 -14.92
N GLU A 729 4.34 27.92 -16.21
CA GLU A 729 4.42 26.53 -16.68
C GLU A 729 5.76 25.86 -16.39
N SER A 730 6.88 26.59 -16.49
CA SER A 730 8.21 26.09 -16.12
C SER A 730 8.28 25.72 -14.62
N ALA A 731 7.81 26.60 -13.74
CA ALA A 731 7.76 26.36 -12.30
C ALA A 731 6.84 25.17 -11.95
N TYR A 732 5.65 25.08 -12.55
CA TYR A 732 4.75 23.94 -12.37
C TYR A 732 5.29 22.64 -12.97
N GLY A 733 6.06 22.69 -14.06
CA GLY A 733 6.76 21.54 -14.62
C GLY A 733 7.77 20.94 -13.66
N LYS A 734 8.57 21.78 -13.00
CA LYS A 734 9.52 21.37 -11.96
C LYS A 734 8.83 20.80 -10.72
N LEU A 735 7.68 21.35 -10.33
CA LEU A 735 6.83 20.80 -9.27
C LEU A 735 6.19 19.44 -9.67
N ALA A 736 5.74 19.28 -10.92
CA ALA A 736 5.19 18.03 -11.44
C ALA A 736 6.24 16.90 -11.45
N GLU A 737 7.46 17.18 -11.92
CA GLU A 737 8.58 16.23 -11.86
C GLU A 737 8.98 15.89 -10.42
N SER A 738 8.82 16.84 -9.50
CA SER A 738 9.08 16.63 -8.06
C SER A 738 8.08 15.66 -7.45
N PHE A 739 6.79 15.86 -7.70
CA PHE A 739 5.74 14.94 -7.29
C PHE A 739 5.66 13.67 -8.14
N GLY A 740 6.50 13.49 -9.15
CA GLY A 740 6.58 12.27 -9.96
C GLY A 740 5.33 12.05 -10.80
N LEU A 741 4.74 13.13 -11.31
CA LEU A 741 3.72 13.12 -12.34
C LEU A 741 4.42 12.99 -13.70
N ASP A 742 3.83 12.26 -14.65
CA ASP A 742 4.41 12.12 -16.00
C ASP A 742 4.59 13.49 -16.67
N LYS A 743 5.64 13.63 -17.49
CA LYS A 743 5.97 14.89 -18.18
C LYS A 743 4.76 15.42 -18.96
N ALA A 744 4.13 16.45 -18.41
CA ALA A 744 3.01 17.15 -19.03
C ALA A 744 3.40 17.69 -20.41
N LYS A 745 2.40 17.94 -21.26
CA LYS A 745 2.66 18.70 -22.49
C LYS A 745 3.04 20.14 -22.09
N PRO A 746 3.93 20.81 -22.84
CA PRO A 746 4.17 22.24 -22.63
C PRO A 746 2.84 22.99 -22.69
N GLY A 747 2.48 23.71 -21.62
CA GLY A 747 1.18 24.38 -21.50
C GLY A 747 0.12 23.61 -20.70
N SER A 748 0.42 22.46 -20.09
CA SER A 748 -0.53 21.72 -19.23
C SER A 748 0.01 21.30 -17.86
N SER A 749 1.16 21.81 -17.42
CA SER A 749 1.82 21.44 -16.16
C SER A 749 1.00 21.90 -14.94
N ARG A 750 0.52 23.14 -14.98
CA ARG A 750 -0.30 23.76 -13.91
C ARG A 750 -1.58 22.97 -13.64
N ALA A 751 -2.31 22.62 -14.68
CA ALA A 751 -3.56 21.85 -14.58
C ALA A 751 -3.34 20.43 -14.04
N VAL A 752 -2.26 19.76 -14.45
CA VAL A 752 -1.89 18.41 -13.95
C VAL A 752 -1.52 18.45 -12.46
N VAL A 753 -0.80 19.48 -12.02
CA VAL A 753 -0.48 19.66 -10.59
C VAL A 753 -1.74 19.99 -9.77
N HIS A 754 -2.57 20.94 -10.22
CA HIS A 754 -3.79 21.34 -9.50
C HIS A 754 -4.74 20.14 -9.29
N MET A 755 -5.05 19.41 -10.36
CA MET A 755 -5.88 18.20 -10.29
C MET A 755 -5.31 17.11 -9.37
N TYR A 756 -3.97 16.95 -9.32
CA TYR A 756 -3.34 16.00 -8.40
C TYR A 756 -3.43 16.45 -6.93
N PHE A 757 -3.24 17.74 -6.67
CA PHE A 757 -3.31 18.34 -5.35
C PHE A 757 -4.73 18.29 -4.78
N GLU A 758 -5.73 18.74 -5.54
CA GLU A 758 -7.15 18.66 -5.16
C GLU A 758 -7.56 17.21 -4.83
N ARG A 759 -7.20 16.26 -5.70
CA ARG A 759 -7.50 14.83 -5.51
C ARG A 759 -6.81 14.22 -4.29
N SER A 760 -5.67 14.78 -3.87
CA SER A 760 -4.93 14.34 -2.67
C SER A 760 -5.30 15.13 -1.42
N GLY A 761 -6.21 16.11 -1.50
CA GLY A 761 -6.56 17.01 -0.39
C GLY A 761 -5.43 17.97 0.01
N TYR A 762 -4.48 18.24 -0.89
CA TYR A 762 -3.33 19.12 -0.64
C TYR A 762 -3.68 20.59 -0.94
N PRO A 763 -3.16 21.56 -0.16
CA PRO A 763 -3.32 22.99 -0.46
C PRO A 763 -2.66 23.35 -1.80
N LEU A 764 -3.40 24.03 -2.69
CA LEU A 764 -2.89 24.46 -3.99
C LEU A 764 -1.67 25.40 -3.85
N PRO A 765 -0.65 25.31 -4.73
CA PRO A 765 0.52 26.19 -4.69
C PRO A 765 0.15 27.65 -4.94
N VAL A 766 0.73 28.58 -4.17
CA VAL A 766 0.56 30.01 -4.39
C VAL A 766 1.63 30.51 -5.36
N GLU A 767 1.20 31.13 -6.46
CA GLU A 767 2.07 31.68 -7.49
C GLU A 767 2.60 33.08 -7.11
N ASN A 768 3.91 33.27 -7.19
CA ASN A 768 4.62 34.51 -6.95
C ASN A 768 5.44 34.88 -8.19
N VAL A 769 4.83 35.64 -9.09
CA VAL A 769 5.45 36.08 -10.35
C VAL A 769 6.20 37.39 -10.14
N GLN A 770 7.47 37.44 -10.54
CA GLN A 770 8.31 38.62 -10.40
C GLN A 770 9.08 38.90 -11.69
N LYS A 771 9.14 40.18 -12.08
CA LYS A 771 9.97 40.64 -13.20
C LYS A 771 11.35 41.04 -12.68
N CYS A 772 12.39 40.41 -13.24
CA CYS A 772 13.78 40.63 -12.89
C CYS A 772 14.40 41.81 -13.65
N ILE A 773 15.59 42.21 -13.20
CA ILE A 773 16.36 43.35 -13.76
C ILE A 773 16.86 43.05 -15.19
N ASP A 774 16.96 41.78 -15.59
CA ASP A 774 17.33 41.34 -16.94
C ASP A 774 16.14 41.25 -17.92
N ASP A 775 15.06 42.00 -17.66
CA ASP A 775 13.76 42.02 -18.35
C ASP A 775 12.98 40.68 -18.36
N LYS A 776 13.54 39.60 -17.80
CA LYS A 776 12.91 38.28 -17.70
C LYS A 776 11.90 38.20 -16.56
N ILE A 777 10.95 37.29 -16.70
CA ILE A 777 9.94 36.95 -15.70
C ILE A 777 10.32 35.61 -15.06
N ARG A 778 10.19 35.51 -13.73
CA ARG A 778 10.32 34.26 -12.97
C ARG A 778 9.04 34.03 -12.18
N CYS A 779 8.68 32.76 -12.00
CA CYS A 779 7.63 32.36 -11.08
C CYS A 779 8.24 31.57 -9.93
N SER A 780 7.74 31.81 -8.72
CA SER A 780 7.96 30.98 -7.55
C SER A 780 6.63 30.34 -7.13
N LEU A 781 6.66 29.11 -6.63
CA LEU A 781 5.48 28.40 -6.12
C LEU A 781 5.65 28.15 -4.62
N LYS A 782 4.83 28.82 -3.80
CA LYS A 782 4.83 28.62 -2.34
C LYS A 782 3.89 27.47 -1.98
N LEU A 783 4.44 26.44 -1.32
CA LEU A 783 3.73 25.29 -0.78
C LEU A 783 3.50 25.52 0.71
N CYS A 784 2.24 25.73 1.11
CA CYS A 784 1.86 26.07 2.49
C CYS A 784 0.78 25.12 3.01
N GLY A 785 1.00 24.48 4.15
CA GLY A 785 0.01 23.67 4.86
C GLY A 785 0.34 22.18 4.92
N SER A 786 -0.68 21.33 5.13
CA SER A 786 -0.48 19.91 5.45
C SER A 786 -0.52 19.00 4.22
N PHE A 787 0.43 18.07 4.14
CA PHE A 787 0.58 17.10 3.06
C PHE A 787 0.68 15.69 3.63
N THR A 788 -0.31 14.84 3.32
CA THR A 788 -0.44 13.48 3.88
C THR A 788 -0.07 12.40 2.86
N PHE A 789 1.02 11.68 3.12
CA PHE A 789 1.51 10.58 2.29
C PHE A 789 1.11 9.23 2.88
N VAL A 790 0.57 8.33 2.06
CA VAL A 790 0.08 6.99 2.48
C VAL A 790 0.94 5.85 1.94
N ASP A 791 1.03 4.77 2.72
CA ASP A 791 1.43 3.44 2.28
C ASP A 791 0.34 2.84 1.37
N GLN A 792 0.73 2.36 0.19
CA GLN A 792 -0.16 1.80 -0.82
C GLN A 792 -0.27 0.26 -0.75
N GLU A 793 0.65 -0.42 -0.08
CA GLU A 793 0.77 -1.88 -0.09
C GLU A 793 0.18 -2.52 1.18
N GLY A 794 0.44 -1.89 2.34
CA GLY A 794 -0.03 -2.31 3.65
C GLY A 794 0.78 -3.49 4.22
N SER A 795 1.19 -3.37 5.49
CA SER A 795 2.02 -4.35 6.20
C SER A 795 1.25 -5.13 7.26
N THR A 796 1.68 -6.35 7.59
CA THR A 796 1.20 -7.11 8.76
C THR A 796 1.65 -6.52 10.11
N LYS A 797 2.53 -5.51 10.12
CA LYS A 797 3.15 -4.90 11.33
C LYS A 797 2.96 -3.38 11.34
N LYS A 798 2.21 -2.82 12.32
CA LYS A 798 1.93 -1.36 12.42
C LYS A 798 3.15 -0.46 12.18
N LYS A 799 4.29 -0.76 12.82
CA LYS A 799 5.53 0.03 12.70
C LYS A 799 6.10 0.08 11.28
N GLN A 800 5.94 -1.00 10.51
CA GLN A 800 6.44 -1.08 9.13
C GLN A 800 5.54 -0.29 8.17
N ALA A 801 4.23 -0.25 8.43
CA ALA A 801 3.30 0.58 7.66
C ALA A 801 3.62 2.09 7.80
N ALA A 802 3.85 2.57 9.03
CA ALA A 802 4.33 3.94 9.28
C ALA A 802 5.71 4.23 8.65
N HIS A 803 6.61 3.24 8.66
CA HIS A 803 7.95 3.34 8.06
C HIS A 803 7.92 3.42 6.53
N GLN A 804 7.02 2.68 5.88
CA GLN A 804 6.77 2.79 4.44
C GLN A 804 6.08 4.13 4.09
N ALA A 805 5.18 4.65 4.93
CA ALA A 805 4.62 5.99 4.75
C ALA A 805 5.72 7.08 4.83
N ALA A 806 6.62 7.00 5.82
CA ALA A 806 7.77 7.89 5.96
C ALA A 806 8.68 7.87 4.71
N LYS A 807 8.91 6.68 4.14
CA LYS A 807 9.67 6.48 2.90
C LYS A 807 8.99 7.14 1.70
N THR A 808 7.67 7.02 1.56
CA THR A 808 6.90 7.68 0.50
C THR A 808 7.01 9.20 0.61
N ALA A 809 6.90 9.75 1.82
CA ALA A 809 7.10 11.18 2.07
C ALA A 809 8.53 11.63 1.71
N LEU A 810 9.57 10.96 2.22
CA LEU A 810 10.96 11.25 1.87
C LEU A 810 11.18 11.25 0.35
N GLN A 811 10.64 10.26 -0.37
CA GLN A 811 10.79 10.18 -1.82
C GLN A 811 10.16 11.38 -2.55
N ARG A 812 8.90 11.74 -2.26
CA ARG A 812 8.21 12.86 -2.91
C ARG A 812 8.83 14.21 -2.52
N LEU A 813 9.11 14.41 -1.22
CA LEU A 813 9.69 15.65 -0.70
C LEU A 813 11.15 15.84 -1.13
N SER A 814 11.89 14.77 -1.45
CA SER A 814 13.33 14.88 -1.71
C SER A 814 13.70 15.80 -2.87
N LYS A 815 12.83 15.90 -3.88
CA LYS A 815 12.99 16.80 -5.04
C LYS A 815 12.44 18.22 -4.79
N VAL A 816 11.55 18.37 -3.79
CA VAL A 816 10.95 19.64 -3.38
C VAL A 816 11.88 20.42 -2.44
N LEU A 817 12.68 19.71 -1.64
CA LEU A 817 13.50 20.26 -0.55
C LEU A 817 15.01 19.98 -0.71
N ASP A 818 15.46 19.62 -1.91
CA ASP A 818 16.85 19.26 -2.27
C ASP A 818 17.53 18.26 -1.30
N TRP A 819 16.79 17.24 -0.87
CA TRP A 819 17.28 16.23 0.07
C TRP A 819 18.01 15.08 -0.65
N THR A 820 19.32 14.96 -0.43
CA THR A 820 20.10 13.79 -0.86
C THR A 820 19.62 12.51 -0.16
N ALA A 821 19.34 11.44 -0.90
CA ALA A 821 18.76 10.20 -0.37
C ALA A 821 19.63 9.50 0.70
N SER A 822 18.98 8.98 1.75
CA SER A 822 19.65 8.29 2.88
C SER A 822 18.87 7.08 3.40
N GLY A 823 19.60 6.23 4.12
CA GLY A 823 19.08 5.47 5.25
C GLY A 823 18.23 4.23 4.98
N GLU A 824 18.05 3.48 6.06
CA GLU A 824 16.94 2.52 6.26
C GLU A 824 16.00 2.99 7.37
N ASN A 825 16.24 4.17 7.95
CA ASN A 825 15.51 4.71 9.10
C ASN A 825 14.56 5.85 8.67
N TYR A 826 13.69 5.59 7.70
CA TYR A 826 12.88 6.62 7.05
C TYR A 826 12.05 7.52 8.01
N ILE A 827 11.69 7.02 9.20
CA ILE A 827 11.00 7.82 10.23
C ILE A 827 11.96 8.83 10.87
N GLY A 828 13.16 8.41 11.28
CA GLY A 828 14.17 9.31 11.84
C GLY A 828 14.70 10.28 10.81
N ASP A 829 15.06 9.77 9.62
CA ASP A 829 15.57 10.56 8.50
C ASP A 829 14.56 11.64 8.03
N LEU A 830 13.25 11.37 8.05
CA LEU A 830 12.23 12.38 7.74
C LEU A 830 12.13 13.44 8.84
N LYS A 831 12.13 13.02 10.11
CA LYS A 831 12.06 13.95 11.25
C LYS A 831 13.26 14.88 11.29
N GLU A 832 14.48 14.34 11.22
CA GLU A 832 15.73 15.12 11.28
C GLU A 832 15.80 16.18 10.17
N ARG A 833 15.31 15.87 8.97
CA ARG A 833 15.31 16.80 7.82
C ARG A 833 14.24 17.87 7.90
N LEU A 834 13.07 17.57 8.47
CA LEU A 834 12.04 18.58 8.74
C LEU A 834 12.52 19.54 9.84
N GLU A 835 13.06 19.01 10.94
CA GLU A 835 13.62 19.81 12.04
C GLU A 835 14.80 20.68 11.57
N ALA A 836 15.68 20.16 10.70
CA ALA A 836 16.78 20.93 10.09
C ALA A 836 16.34 22.05 9.13
N GLN A 837 15.10 22.00 8.62
CA GLN A 837 14.49 23.06 7.80
C GLN A 837 13.56 23.98 8.62
N GLY A 838 13.46 23.79 9.94
CA GLY A 838 12.53 24.53 10.80
C GLY A 838 11.05 24.16 10.59
N LEU A 839 10.77 23.07 9.89
CA LEU A 839 9.41 22.56 9.64
C LEU A 839 8.91 21.71 10.81
N GLY A 840 7.59 21.61 10.93
CA GLY A 840 6.94 20.85 12.01
C GLY A 840 7.27 19.35 11.98
N GLN A 841 7.24 18.70 13.15
CA GLN A 841 7.48 17.26 13.24
C GLN A 841 6.43 16.45 12.45
N PRO A 842 6.83 15.35 11.78
CA PRO A 842 5.90 14.53 11.01
C PRO A 842 4.95 13.77 11.94
N SER A 843 3.65 13.89 11.70
CA SER A 843 2.61 13.12 12.40
C SER A 843 2.35 11.80 11.66
N TYR A 844 2.08 10.71 12.39
CA TYR A 844 1.88 9.37 11.84
C TYR A 844 0.57 8.75 12.34
N ASP A 845 -0.22 8.20 11.43
CA ASP A 845 -1.37 7.33 11.75
C ASP A 845 -1.19 5.95 11.11
N VAL A 846 -1.80 4.92 11.72
CA VAL A 846 -1.74 3.52 11.25
C VAL A 846 -3.08 2.82 11.45
N THR A 847 -3.89 2.84 10.40
CA THR A 847 -5.19 2.16 10.33
C THR A 847 -5.03 0.63 10.24
N LYS A 848 -5.96 -0.12 10.85
CA LYS A 848 -6.05 -1.60 10.75
C LYS A 848 -7.13 -1.96 9.73
N LYS A 849 -6.84 -2.94 8.87
CA LYS A 849 -7.83 -3.53 7.95
C LYS A 849 -7.77 -5.05 8.04
N GLU A 850 -8.88 -5.67 8.40
CA GLU A 850 -9.04 -7.12 8.43
C GLU A 850 -9.48 -7.62 7.05
N SER A 851 -9.03 -8.81 6.69
CA SER A 851 -9.33 -9.41 5.40
C SER A 851 -10.70 -10.08 5.43
N LEU A 852 -11.51 -9.81 4.41
CA LEU A 852 -12.68 -10.61 4.05
C LEU A 852 -12.60 -10.90 2.55
N SER A 853 -12.79 -12.16 2.17
CA SER A 853 -12.79 -12.59 0.76
C SER A 853 -13.73 -11.77 -0.14
N GLY A 854 -13.13 -11.00 -1.06
CA GLY A 854 -13.78 -10.17 -2.07
C GLY A 854 -12.74 -9.52 -2.99
N GLY A 855 -12.72 -9.90 -4.26
CA GLY A 855 -11.63 -9.54 -5.18
C GLY A 855 -11.78 -8.17 -5.83
N GLU A 856 -11.18 -7.13 -5.25
CA GLU A 856 -10.87 -5.87 -5.95
C GLU A 856 -9.35 -5.68 -6.04
N ARG A 857 -8.78 -5.83 -7.24
CA ARG A 857 -7.37 -5.44 -7.48
C ARG A 857 -7.29 -3.92 -7.63
N GLY A 858 -6.32 -3.31 -6.94
CA GLY A 858 -6.09 -1.86 -7.00
C GLY A 858 -5.84 -1.38 -8.43
N ARG A 859 -6.73 -0.52 -8.94
CA ARG A 859 -6.61 0.07 -10.27
C ARG A 859 -5.63 1.23 -10.22
N SER A 860 -4.41 1.03 -10.72
CA SER A 860 -3.45 2.13 -10.91
C SER A 860 -4.05 3.14 -11.90
N VAL A 861 -4.03 4.42 -11.53
CA VAL A 861 -4.72 5.48 -12.28
C VAL A 861 -3.75 6.16 -13.25
N ALA A 862 -3.90 5.87 -14.53
CA ALA A 862 -3.35 6.72 -15.58
C ALA A 862 -4.20 8.00 -15.67
N LEU A 863 -3.58 9.17 -15.55
CA LEU A 863 -4.23 10.47 -15.74
C LEU A 863 -4.12 10.90 -17.21
N ALA A 864 -5.15 10.61 -18.00
CA ALA A 864 -5.43 11.38 -19.21
C ALA A 864 -6.13 12.68 -18.81
N GLY A 865 -5.75 13.81 -19.40
CA GLY A 865 -6.35 15.11 -19.11
C GLY A 865 -6.79 15.85 -20.37
N CYS A 866 -7.91 16.57 -20.27
CA CYS A 866 -8.30 17.68 -21.14
C CYS A 866 -9.17 18.69 -20.36
N GLU A 867 -8.80 19.95 -20.52
CA GLU A 867 -9.44 21.24 -20.18
C GLU A 867 -10.95 21.30 -19.83
N PRO A 868 -11.32 22.06 -18.77
CA PRO A 868 -12.53 22.89 -18.75
C PRO A 868 -12.24 24.31 -19.27
N ALA A 869 -13.27 25.06 -19.67
CA ALA A 869 -13.12 26.29 -20.47
C ALA A 869 -13.85 27.52 -19.90
N GLY A 870 -13.41 28.70 -20.36
CA GLY A 870 -14.30 29.83 -20.66
C GLY A 870 -14.72 30.74 -19.50
N SER A 871 -14.30 32.01 -19.59
CA SER A 871 -14.83 33.15 -18.81
C SER A 871 -14.70 34.40 -19.70
N SER A 872 -15.62 35.35 -19.79
CA SER A 872 -16.86 35.60 -19.03
C SER A 872 -17.90 36.35 -19.89
N ASN A 873 -19.19 36.33 -19.50
CA ASN A 873 -19.82 37.57 -19.03
C ASN A 873 -21.22 37.37 -18.41
N MET A 874 -21.52 38.18 -17.39
CA MET A 874 -22.82 38.32 -16.73
C MET A 874 -23.80 39.14 -17.58
N SER A 875 -25.11 38.93 -17.43
CA SER A 875 -26.15 39.92 -17.73
C SER A 875 -27.49 39.64 -17.05
N LEU A 876 -28.03 40.65 -16.37
CA LEU A 876 -29.37 40.73 -15.80
C LEU A 876 -29.80 42.22 -15.83
N PRO A 877 -31.11 42.57 -15.88
CA PRO A 877 -32.21 41.87 -16.55
C PRO A 877 -32.97 42.88 -17.50
N PRO A 878 -34.32 42.99 -17.67
CA PRO A 878 -34.88 43.16 -19.03
C PRO A 878 -35.88 44.34 -19.26
N GLY A 879 -36.24 44.59 -20.53
CA GLY A 879 -37.48 45.29 -20.92
C GLY A 879 -37.43 46.06 -22.25
N GLY A 880 -38.55 46.18 -22.99
CA GLY A 880 -38.71 47.23 -24.04
C GLY A 880 -39.14 46.85 -25.48
N THR A 881 -40.20 46.05 -25.65
CA THR A 881 -41.15 46.01 -26.81
C THR A 881 -40.88 46.82 -28.11
N SER A 882 -40.96 46.16 -29.29
CA SER A 882 -41.88 46.52 -30.41
C SER A 882 -41.78 45.56 -31.63
N ALA A 883 -42.77 45.61 -32.54
CA ALA A 883 -42.98 44.79 -33.75
C ALA A 883 -43.91 45.57 -34.74
N PRO A 884 -44.46 45.06 -35.88
CA PRO A 884 -44.35 43.73 -36.55
C PRO A 884 -44.25 43.78 -38.13
N ASN A 885 -44.56 42.65 -38.80
CA ASN A 885 -45.01 42.47 -40.22
C ASN A 885 -43.99 42.54 -41.40
N SER A 886 -44.15 41.82 -42.54
CA SER A 886 -45.03 40.66 -42.87
C SER A 886 -44.78 39.99 -44.26
N LYS A 887 -44.95 38.65 -44.35
CA LYS A 887 -45.66 37.84 -45.39
C LYS A 887 -45.07 37.39 -46.77
N ASP A 888 -45.51 36.16 -47.11
CA ASP A 888 -45.87 35.52 -48.42
C ASP A 888 -44.83 34.83 -49.38
N LYS A 889 -45.34 34.14 -50.42
CA LYS A 889 -44.85 32.92 -51.17
C LYS A 889 -45.38 32.97 -52.66
N PRO A 890 -45.30 31.98 -53.60
CA PRO A 890 -44.45 30.76 -53.84
C PRO A 890 -43.97 30.48 -55.33
N SER A 891 -43.26 29.34 -55.59
CA SER A 891 -43.51 28.34 -56.70
C SER A 891 -42.61 28.16 -57.99
N ALA A 892 -41.91 26.99 -58.07
CA ALA A 892 -41.77 25.96 -59.16
C ALA A 892 -40.93 26.11 -60.50
N ALA A 893 -40.48 24.94 -61.04
CA ALA A 893 -39.67 24.59 -62.26
C ALA A 893 -38.12 24.81 -62.20
N GLU A 894 -37.16 24.08 -62.85
CA GLU A 894 -37.02 22.99 -63.90
C GLU A 894 -36.57 23.44 -65.33
N LEU A 895 -35.84 22.66 -66.19
CA LEU A 895 -35.49 21.21 -66.22
C LEU A 895 -34.02 20.86 -66.71
N LYS A 896 -33.78 20.28 -67.91
CA LYS A 896 -32.50 19.70 -68.50
C LYS A 896 -32.58 19.65 -70.07
N PRO A 897 -31.62 19.10 -70.92
CA PRO A 897 -30.28 18.47 -70.73
C PRO A 897 -29.09 18.86 -71.71
N GLN A 898 -27.90 18.27 -71.43
CA GLN A 898 -26.69 17.82 -72.23
C GLN A 898 -26.63 17.85 -73.80
N PRO A 899 -25.46 17.70 -74.51
CA PRO A 899 -24.37 16.71 -74.26
C PRO A 899 -22.89 16.99 -74.71
N THR A 900 -22.06 15.92 -74.71
CA THR A 900 -20.78 15.62 -75.43
C THR A 900 -19.37 15.97 -74.85
N ASN A 901 -18.40 15.09 -75.21
CA ASN A 901 -16.98 14.94 -74.79
C ASN A 901 -16.08 14.95 -76.08
N PRO A 902 -14.72 15.02 -76.08
CA PRO A 902 -13.80 14.19 -75.25
C PRO A 902 -12.44 14.82 -74.78
N ASP A 903 -11.63 13.98 -74.13
CA ASP A 903 -10.20 14.08 -73.72
C ASP A 903 -9.16 14.36 -74.85
N PRO A 904 -7.83 14.60 -74.59
CA PRO A 904 -7.08 14.37 -73.33
C PRO A 904 -6.05 15.45 -72.84
N ALA A 905 -5.59 15.25 -71.59
CA ALA A 905 -4.20 15.38 -71.08
C ALA A 905 -3.55 16.72 -70.60
N VAL A 906 -3.44 16.83 -69.26
CA VAL A 906 -2.20 17.07 -68.44
C VAL A 906 -1.59 18.51 -68.30
N VAL A 907 -1.20 18.85 -67.05
CA VAL A 907 -0.49 20.05 -66.49
C VAL A 907 -1.27 21.39 -66.36
N ALA A 908 -1.47 21.89 -65.12
CA ALA A 908 -1.03 23.22 -64.62
C ALA A 908 -1.74 23.63 -63.28
N PRO A 909 -1.14 24.50 -62.41
CA PRO A 909 -1.71 24.92 -61.12
C PRO A 909 -2.01 26.44 -60.95
N MET A 910 -2.46 26.81 -59.74
CA MET A 910 -2.48 28.15 -59.07
C MET A 910 -3.69 29.12 -59.23
N ILE A 911 -4.46 29.28 -58.13
CA ILE A 911 -4.57 30.46 -57.21
C ILE A 911 -4.75 31.88 -57.85
N PRO A 912 -5.61 32.80 -57.32
CA PRO A 912 -6.82 32.72 -56.47
C PRO A 912 -8.01 33.64 -56.91
N THR A 913 -9.17 33.65 -56.21
CA THR A 913 -9.92 34.91 -55.86
C THR A 913 -11.12 34.72 -54.89
N THR A 914 -11.68 35.86 -54.46
CA THR A 914 -12.63 36.18 -53.38
C THR A 914 -14.08 35.61 -53.41
N GLY A 915 -14.54 35.08 -52.26
CA GLY A 915 -15.65 35.66 -51.46
C GLY A 915 -17.15 35.47 -51.84
N SER A 916 -17.86 34.57 -51.13
CA SER A 916 -19.29 34.68 -50.76
C SER A 916 -19.67 33.66 -49.65
N SER A 917 -20.82 33.83 -48.97
CA SER A 917 -21.36 32.92 -47.92
C SER A 917 -22.62 32.18 -48.41
N PRO A 918 -22.81 30.88 -48.11
CA PRO A 918 -23.75 30.45 -47.03
C PRO A 918 -23.37 29.03 -46.47
N PRO A 919 -24.26 28.21 -45.83
CA PRO A 919 -25.49 28.44 -45.04
C PRO A 919 -25.22 28.04 -43.54
N PRO A 920 -26.12 27.43 -42.72
CA PRO A 920 -25.91 27.39 -41.26
C PRO A 920 -24.77 26.44 -40.82
N VAL A 921 -24.02 26.88 -39.81
CA VAL A 921 -22.98 26.07 -39.17
C VAL A 921 -23.63 25.05 -38.25
N HIS A 922 -23.98 23.88 -38.80
CA HIS A 922 -23.73 22.65 -38.06
C HIS A 922 -22.27 22.72 -37.61
N ARG A 923 -22.04 22.78 -36.29
CA ARG A 923 -20.69 22.80 -35.72
C ARG A 923 -20.03 21.46 -36.05
N LYS A 924 -19.33 21.41 -37.18
CA LYS A 924 -18.64 20.22 -37.68
C LYS A 924 -17.71 19.75 -36.58
N GLN A 925 -18.10 18.69 -35.87
CA GLN A 925 -17.14 17.86 -35.17
C GLN A 925 -16.03 17.55 -36.17
N ALA A 926 -14.78 17.83 -35.82
CA ALA A 926 -13.65 17.53 -36.68
C ALA A 926 -13.75 16.04 -37.04
N LYS A 927 -13.94 15.74 -38.32
CA LYS A 927 -14.28 14.39 -38.77
C LYS A 927 -13.06 13.51 -38.53
N LEU A 928 -13.01 12.81 -37.39
CA LEU A 928 -11.90 11.93 -37.03
C LEU A 928 -11.81 10.82 -38.07
N GLN A 929 -10.95 11.02 -39.07
CA GLN A 929 -10.52 9.99 -40.00
C GLN A 929 -9.54 9.07 -39.28
N PHE A 930 -10.06 8.30 -38.32
CA PHE A 930 -9.40 7.07 -37.88
C PHE A 930 -9.41 6.12 -39.07
N GLN A 931 -8.31 6.14 -39.83
CA GLN A 931 -8.03 5.12 -40.83
C GLN A 931 -7.69 3.85 -40.09
N GLY A 932 -8.38 2.75 -40.41
CA GLY A 932 -8.18 1.45 -39.78
C GLY A 932 -6.90 0.77 -40.27
N GLU A 933 -5.78 1.48 -40.37
CA GLU A 933 -4.56 1.02 -41.04
C GLU A 933 -4.07 -0.32 -40.51
N LYS A 934 -4.16 -0.57 -39.18
CA LYS A 934 -3.77 -1.85 -38.60
C LYS A 934 -4.67 -2.99 -39.04
N VAL A 935 -5.97 -2.72 -39.17
CA VAL A 935 -6.98 -3.67 -39.65
C VAL A 935 -6.80 -3.95 -41.13
N GLU A 936 -6.57 -2.92 -41.95
CA GLU A 936 -6.26 -3.07 -43.37
C GLU A 936 -4.95 -3.84 -43.58
N ARG A 937 -3.88 -3.51 -42.83
CA ARG A 937 -2.62 -4.28 -42.82
C ARG A 937 -2.83 -5.74 -42.37
N LEU A 938 -3.70 -6.00 -41.40
CA LEU A 938 -4.04 -7.37 -40.99
C LEU A 938 -4.78 -8.14 -42.11
N LEU A 939 -5.74 -7.52 -42.79
CA LEU A 939 -6.43 -8.13 -43.92
C LEU A 939 -5.46 -8.42 -45.08
N VAL A 940 -4.53 -7.51 -45.37
CA VAL A 940 -3.43 -7.72 -46.35
C VAL A 940 -2.56 -8.92 -45.92
N LEU A 941 -2.11 -8.97 -44.66
CA LEU A 941 -1.29 -10.06 -44.11
C LEU A 941 -2.00 -11.43 -44.10
N LEU A 942 -3.34 -11.44 -44.09
CA LEU A 942 -4.16 -12.66 -44.18
C LEU A 942 -4.53 -13.04 -45.62
N GLY A 943 -4.11 -12.26 -46.63
CA GLY A 943 -4.48 -12.46 -48.04
C GLY A 943 -5.93 -12.10 -48.37
N LEU A 944 -6.62 -11.37 -47.49
CA LEU A 944 -8.03 -11.02 -47.59
C LEU A 944 -8.21 -9.68 -48.34
N LEU A 945 -7.81 -9.68 -49.61
CA LEU A 945 -7.79 -8.49 -50.46
C LEU A 945 -9.10 -8.31 -51.28
N PRO A 946 -9.45 -7.06 -51.65
CA PRO A 946 -10.46 -6.80 -52.67
C PRO A 946 -10.10 -7.43 -54.02
N PRO A 947 -11.08 -7.89 -54.83
CA PRO A 947 -12.52 -7.80 -54.60
C PRO A 947 -13.10 -8.93 -53.72
N VAL A 948 -12.28 -9.92 -53.34
CA VAL A 948 -12.76 -11.17 -52.72
C VAL A 948 -13.16 -10.96 -51.26
N VAL A 949 -12.49 -10.06 -50.54
CA VAL A 949 -12.95 -9.52 -49.25
C VAL A 949 -12.91 -8.00 -49.32
N THR A 950 -13.98 -7.35 -48.85
CA THR A 950 -14.09 -5.89 -48.78
C THR A 950 -14.54 -5.45 -47.38
N CYS A 951 -14.04 -4.32 -46.90
CA CYS A 951 -14.53 -3.70 -45.67
C CYS A 951 -15.71 -2.78 -46.03
N GLU A 952 -16.91 -3.10 -45.59
CA GLU A 952 -18.11 -2.28 -45.83
C GLU A 952 -18.29 -1.21 -44.74
N LYS A 953 -17.85 -1.49 -43.50
CA LYS A 953 -17.92 -0.54 -42.38
C LYS A 953 -16.85 -0.83 -41.33
N TYR A 954 -16.22 0.22 -40.81
CA TYR A 954 -15.52 0.23 -39.53
C TYR A 954 -16.14 1.29 -38.63
N SER A 955 -16.31 1.02 -37.34
CA SER A 955 -16.85 1.99 -36.38
C SER A 955 -16.26 1.78 -34.99
N MET A 956 -15.84 2.89 -34.37
CA MET A 956 -15.52 2.97 -32.96
C MET A 956 -16.73 3.55 -32.23
N GLU A 957 -17.38 2.74 -31.40
CA GLU A 957 -18.46 3.16 -30.51
C GLU A 957 -17.86 3.68 -29.20
N GLN A 958 -18.54 4.63 -28.55
CA GLN A 958 -18.10 5.30 -27.34
C GLN A 958 -19.23 5.30 -26.31
N ARG A 959 -18.91 4.97 -25.06
CA ARG A 959 -19.86 4.95 -23.94
C ARG A 959 -19.24 5.62 -22.72
N PHE A 960 -20.00 6.51 -22.11
CA PHE A 960 -19.71 7.01 -20.77
C PHE A 960 -20.47 6.19 -19.75
N THR A 961 -19.85 5.93 -18.59
CA THR A 961 -20.51 5.35 -17.42
C THR A 961 -20.38 6.36 -16.28
N CYS A 962 -21.44 6.58 -15.51
CA CYS A 962 -21.45 7.49 -14.39
C CYS A 962 -22.05 6.82 -13.15
N SER A 963 -21.58 7.18 -11.96
CA SER A 963 -22.08 6.67 -10.69
C SER A 963 -22.56 7.78 -9.78
N VAL A 964 -23.86 7.80 -9.46
CA VAL A 964 -24.45 8.65 -8.42
C VAL A 964 -24.39 7.89 -7.10
N SER A 965 -23.84 8.54 -6.07
CA SER A 965 -23.77 7.97 -4.73
C SER A 965 -24.51 8.81 -3.70
N VAL A 966 -25.25 8.13 -2.84
CA VAL A 966 -26.13 8.71 -1.82
C VAL A 966 -25.69 8.20 -0.46
N GLN A 967 -25.40 9.11 0.45
CA GLN A 967 -25.13 8.77 1.84
C GLN A 967 -26.46 8.79 2.61
N LEU A 968 -26.83 7.64 3.17
CA LEU A 968 -27.79 7.60 4.28
C LEU A 968 -27.01 7.73 5.59
N ASP A 969 -27.49 8.55 6.51
CA ASP A 969 -26.95 8.62 7.87
C ASP A 969 -28.08 8.66 8.91
N GLN A 970 -27.95 7.79 9.92
CA GLN A 970 -28.92 7.51 10.99
C GLN A 970 -30.37 7.31 10.49
N TYR A 971 -30.53 6.93 9.22
CA TYR A 971 -31.82 6.92 8.55
C TYR A 971 -32.78 5.91 9.20
N THR A 972 -34.07 6.23 9.16
CA THR A 972 -35.15 5.38 9.68
C THR A 972 -36.10 5.01 8.54
N PHE A 973 -35.95 3.80 8.03
CA PHE A 973 -36.90 3.23 7.09
C PHE A 973 -38.10 2.66 7.86
N ARG A 974 -39.33 2.97 7.44
CA ARG A 974 -40.56 2.41 8.03
C ARG A 974 -41.24 1.53 6.98
N SER A 975 -41.50 0.26 7.32
CA SER A 975 -42.29 -0.60 6.42
C SER A 975 -43.72 -0.08 6.33
N PRO A 976 -44.32 0.03 5.13
CA PRO A 976 -45.67 0.57 4.96
C PRO A 976 -46.76 -0.39 5.46
N ASP A 977 -46.48 -1.69 5.52
CA ASP A 977 -47.47 -2.73 5.81
C ASP A 977 -47.48 -3.16 7.28
N CYS A 978 -48.69 -3.28 7.84
CA CYS A 978 -48.92 -3.94 9.12
C CYS A 978 -49.20 -5.44 8.91
N THR A 979 -48.56 -6.29 9.71
CA THR A 979 -48.59 -7.75 9.57
C THR A 979 -49.13 -8.44 10.82
N LYS A 980 -49.37 -9.75 10.75
CA LYS A 980 -49.92 -10.55 11.86
C LYS A 980 -48.87 -11.02 12.87
N SER A 981 -47.57 -10.84 12.59
CA SER A 981 -46.49 -11.22 13.51
C SER A 981 -45.22 -10.38 13.32
N LYS A 982 -44.48 -10.14 14.41
CA LYS A 982 -43.17 -9.43 14.36
C LYS A 982 -42.19 -10.05 13.35
N LYS A 983 -42.15 -11.39 13.24
CA LYS A 983 -41.29 -12.12 12.29
C LYS A 983 -41.72 -11.94 10.81
N GLU A 984 -42.96 -11.55 10.55
CA GLU A 984 -43.41 -11.16 9.22
C GLU A 984 -43.12 -9.68 8.94
N ALA A 985 -43.40 -8.79 9.91
CA ALA A 985 -43.07 -7.36 9.83
C ALA A 985 -41.59 -7.13 9.54
N SER A 986 -40.70 -7.83 10.25
CA SER A 986 -39.25 -7.77 10.08
C SER A 986 -38.82 -8.19 8.67
N ARG A 987 -39.27 -9.35 8.17
CA ARG A 987 -38.93 -9.83 6.83
C ARG A 987 -39.39 -8.88 5.73
N LYS A 988 -40.62 -8.35 5.84
CA LYS A 988 -41.15 -7.36 4.89
C LYS A 988 -40.41 -6.04 4.95
N ALA A 989 -40.03 -5.57 6.14
CA ALA A 989 -39.18 -4.38 6.28
C ALA A 989 -37.82 -4.55 5.59
N PHE A 990 -37.11 -5.66 5.86
CA PHE A 990 -35.84 -5.96 5.21
C PHE A 990 -35.96 -6.20 3.69
N HIS A 991 -37.03 -6.84 3.23
CA HIS A 991 -37.28 -7.05 1.81
C HIS A 991 -37.58 -5.75 1.06
N SER A 992 -38.48 -4.91 1.58
CA SER A 992 -38.79 -3.60 1.00
C SER A 992 -37.57 -2.68 0.98
N PHE A 993 -36.83 -2.63 2.10
CA PHE A 993 -35.58 -1.87 2.21
C PHE A 993 -34.51 -2.38 1.25
N GLY A 994 -34.27 -3.71 1.22
CA GLY A 994 -33.27 -4.35 0.38
C GLY A 994 -33.51 -4.15 -1.12
N LEU A 995 -34.77 -4.19 -1.58
CA LEU A 995 -35.13 -3.86 -2.97
C LEU A 995 -34.95 -2.37 -3.29
N ALA A 996 -35.37 -1.47 -2.40
CA ALA A 996 -35.29 -0.02 -2.63
C ALA A 996 -33.86 0.54 -2.55
N THR A 997 -33.00 -0.09 -1.75
CA THR A 997 -31.55 0.21 -1.70
C THR A 997 -30.75 -0.47 -2.82
N GLY A 998 -31.34 -1.42 -3.55
CA GLY A 998 -30.63 -2.23 -4.55
C GLY A 998 -29.69 -3.30 -3.96
N ILE A 999 -29.79 -3.58 -2.65
CA ILE A 999 -29.03 -4.65 -1.98
C ILE A 999 -29.55 -6.03 -2.43
N CYS A 1000 -30.88 -6.17 -2.51
CA CYS A 1000 -31.54 -7.39 -2.97
C CYS A 1000 -31.88 -7.28 -4.46
N ARG A 1001 -31.75 -8.39 -5.19
CA ARG A 1001 -32.05 -8.43 -6.63
C ARG A 1001 -33.56 -8.28 -6.88
N PRO A 1002 -34.00 -7.66 -8.00
CA PRO A 1002 -35.40 -7.70 -8.40
C PRO A 1002 -35.91 -9.14 -8.49
N GLY A 1003 -36.97 -9.46 -7.74
CA GLY A 1003 -37.51 -10.84 -7.65
C GLY A 1003 -36.81 -11.75 -6.64
N ALA A 1004 -35.95 -11.23 -5.77
CA ALA A 1004 -35.40 -11.99 -4.63
C ALA A 1004 -36.51 -12.44 -3.65
N ASP A 1005 -36.28 -13.54 -2.94
CA ASP A 1005 -37.22 -14.06 -1.94
C ASP A 1005 -37.24 -13.19 -0.66
N GLU A 1006 -38.44 -12.94 -0.14
CA GLU A 1006 -38.69 -12.26 1.15
C GLU A 1006 -37.97 -12.99 2.30
N THR A 1007 -37.85 -14.33 2.25
CA THR A 1007 -37.18 -15.09 3.33
C THR A 1007 -35.67 -14.88 3.34
N CYS A 1008 -35.02 -14.82 2.18
CA CYS A 1008 -33.57 -14.57 2.04
C CYS A 1008 -33.18 -13.10 2.29
N SER A 1009 -34.08 -12.15 1.96
CA SER A 1009 -33.77 -10.71 1.96
C SER A 1009 -33.25 -10.17 3.31
N THR A 1010 -33.72 -10.73 4.43
CA THR A 1010 -33.22 -10.36 5.78
C THR A 1010 -31.75 -10.74 5.98
N GLN A 1011 -31.32 -11.89 5.42
CA GLN A 1011 -29.93 -12.32 5.47
C GLN A 1011 -29.06 -11.52 4.49
N GLU A 1012 -29.54 -11.24 3.27
CA GLU A 1012 -28.82 -10.43 2.30
C GLU A 1012 -28.50 -9.03 2.83
N VAL A 1013 -29.49 -8.33 3.41
CA VAL A 1013 -29.26 -7.00 4.00
C VAL A 1013 -28.32 -7.06 5.20
N LYS A 1014 -28.51 -7.99 6.14
CA LYS A 1014 -27.59 -8.08 7.30
C LYS A 1014 -26.16 -8.46 6.89
N GLN A 1015 -25.98 -9.31 5.88
CA GLN A 1015 -24.66 -9.57 5.29
C GLN A 1015 -24.07 -8.35 4.56
N TYR A 1016 -24.88 -7.52 3.89
CA TYR A 1016 -24.40 -6.31 3.21
C TYR A 1016 -23.76 -5.30 4.19
N PHE A 1017 -24.40 -5.10 5.35
CA PHE A 1017 -23.90 -4.20 6.40
C PHE A 1017 -22.67 -4.80 7.10
N ALA A 1018 -22.75 -6.08 7.50
CA ALA A 1018 -21.63 -6.78 8.13
C ALA A 1018 -20.36 -6.80 7.25
N LYS A 1019 -20.49 -7.09 5.94
CA LYS A 1019 -19.36 -7.05 4.98
C LYS A 1019 -18.73 -5.67 4.80
N ARG A 1020 -19.43 -4.59 5.21
CA ARG A 1020 -18.94 -3.21 5.16
C ARG A 1020 -18.49 -2.69 6.53
N SER A 1021 -18.52 -3.53 7.58
CA SER A 1021 -18.32 -3.11 8.98
C SER A 1021 -19.27 -1.98 9.43
N LEU A 1022 -20.46 -1.90 8.83
CA LEU A 1022 -21.49 -0.93 9.19
C LEU A 1022 -22.40 -1.51 10.29
N PRO A 1023 -22.94 -0.68 11.20
CA PRO A 1023 -23.97 -1.10 12.15
C PRO A 1023 -25.16 -1.74 11.43
N CYS A 1024 -25.54 -2.96 11.82
CA CYS A 1024 -26.73 -3.59 11.25
C CYS A 1024 -27.99 -2.80 11.62
N PRO A 1025 -28.95 -2.59 10.70
CA PRO A 1025 -30.19 -1.88 10.98
C PRO A 1025 -30.95 -2.47 12.18
N ILE A 1026 -31.38 -1.59 13.09
CA ILE A 1026 -32.05 -1.96 14.34
C ILE A 1026 -33.54 -2.17 14.07
N GLU A 1027 -34.12 -3.27 14.59
CA GLU A 1027 -35.52 -3.66 14.36
C GLU A 1027 -36.46 -3.11 15.44
N GLU A 1028 -37.14 -2.00 15.15
CA GLU A 1028 -38.11 -1.39 16.05
C GLU A 1028 -39.55 -1.79 15.67
N PHE A 1029 -40.23 -2.50 16.58
CA PHE A 1029 -41.58 -3.03 16.34
C PHE A 1029 -42.68 -2.11 16.89
N GLY A 1030 -43.45 -1.51 15.98
CA GLY A 1030 -44.63 -0.72 16.31
C GLY A 1030 -45.94 -1.50 16.17
N GLY A 1031 -47.02 -0.95 16.72
CA GLY A 1031 -48.38 -1.45 16.53
C GLY A 1031 -49.22 -1.56 17.81
N LYS A 1032 -50.52 -1.80 17.63
CA LYS A 1032 -51.48 -2.16 18.68
C LYS A 1032 -51.95 -3.60 18.46
N GLU A 1033 -52.61 -4.21 19.45
CA GLU A 1033 -52.87 -5.66 19.47
C GLU A 1033 -53.32 -6.25 18.12
N LYS A 1034 -52.62 -7.31 17.70
CA LYS A 1034 -52.83 -8.09 16.45
C LYS A 1034 -52.38 -7.41 15.13
N ALA A 1035 -51.77 -6.23 15.17
CA ALA A 1035 -51.11 -5.61 14.02
C ALA A 1035 -49.68 -5.16 14.37
N PHE A 1036 -48.68 -5.64 13.64
CA PHE A 1036 -47.26 -5.31 13.85
C PHE A 1036 -46.64 -4.67 12.60
N SER A 1037 -46.03 -3.49 12.77
CA SER A 1037 -45.09 -2.91 11.81
C SER A 1037 -43.66 -3.09 12.30
N CYS A 1038 -42.69 -2.97 11.39
CA CYS A 1038 -41.27 -2.91 11.73
C CYS A 1038 -40.64 -1.70 11.05
N SER A 1039 -39.85 -0.94 11.81
CA SER A 1039 -38.97 0.12 11.33
C SER A 1039 -37.53 -0.37 11.44
N LEU A 1040 -36.71 -0.01 10.46
CA LEU A 1040 -35.27 -0.23 10.47
C LEU A 1040 -34.60 1.11 10.79
N THR A 1041 -34.11 1.25 12.02
CA THR A 1041 -33.52 2.48 12.55
C THR A 1041 -31.98 2.42 12.59
N ASN A 1042 -31.35 3.58 12.78
CA ASN A 1042 -29.90 3.76 12.78
C ASN A 1042 -29.20 3.26 11.49
N VAL A 1043 -29.80 3.56 10.34
CA VAL A 1043 -29.29 3.13 9.03
C VAL A 1043 -28.30 4.15 8.46
N SER A 1044 -27.01 3.95 8.74
CA SER A 1044 -25.92 4.69 8.08
C SER A 1044 -25.24 3.82 7.02
N CYS A 1045 -25.39 4.16 5.73
CA CYS A 1045 -24.72 3.45 4.63
C CYS A 1045 -24.58 4.30 3.36
N LYS A 1046 -23.56 4.00 2.56
CA LYS A 1046 -23.37 4.61 1.23
C LYS A 1046 -23.95 3.72 0.14
N LEU A 1047 -24.95 4.23 -0.57
CA LEU A 1047 -25.59 3.60 -1.73
C LEU A 1047 -24.99 4.16 -3.02
N VAL A 1048 -24.92 3.34 -4.07
CA VAL A 1048 -24.33 3.71 -5.37
C VAL A 1048 -25.18 3.16 -6.50
N TYR A 1049 -25.47 4.01 -7.48
CA TYR A 1049 -26.33 3.75 -8.63
C TYR A 1049 -25.57 4.11 -9.90
N GLU A 1050 -25.75 3.34 -10.98
CA GLU A 1050 -24.93 3.47 -12.19
C GLU A 1050 -25.77 3.71 -13.43
N GLY A 1051 -25.36 4.71 -14.22
CA GLY A 1051 -25.96 5.07 -15.50
C GLY A 1051 -24.94 4.99 -16.63
N GLN A 1052 -25.43 4.78 -17.84
CA GLN A 1052 -24.61 4.67 -19.05
C GLN A 1052 -25.24 5.50 -20.17
N GLY A 1053 -24.42 6.12 -21.00
CA GLY A 1053 -24.91 7.03 -22.04
C GLY A 1053 -23.89 7.34 -23.13
N SER A 1054 -24.39 7.97 -24.19
CA SER A 1054 -23.61 8.50 -25.33
C SER A 1054 -22.76 9.71 -24.97
N THR A 1055 -23.18 10.47 -23.95
CA THR A 1055 -22.45 11.60 -23.36
C THR A 1055 -22.37 11.47 -21.84
N GLU A 1056 -21.50 12.27 -21.22
CA GLU A 1056 -21.37 12.36 -19.76
C GLU A 1056 -22.69 12.80 -19.10
N GLY A 1057 -23.41 13.72 -19.74
CA GLY A 1057 -24.73 14.18 -19.31
C GLY A 1057 -25.76 13.05 -19.35
N ASP A 1058 -25.85 12.31 -20.46
CA ASP A 1058 -26.73 11.14 -20.58
C ASP A 1058 -26.44 10.10 -19.47
N ALA A 1059 -25.15 9.86 -19.18
CA ALA A 1059 -24.73 8.87 -18.20
C ALA A 1059 -25.00 9.32 -16.75
N CYS A 1060 -24.75 10.59 -16.39
CA CYS A 1060 -25.07 11.12 -15.06
C CYS A 1060 -26.60 11.23 -14.87
N GLN A 1061 -27.36 11.67 -15.89
CA GLN A 1061 -28.83 11.68 -15.85
C GLN A 1061 -29.39 10.26 -15.67
N ALA A 1062 -28.86 9.25 -16.38
CA ALA A 1062 -29.27 7.86 -16.21
C ALA A 1062 -28.95 7.33 -14.80
N ALA A 1063 -27.83 7.74 -14.20
CA ALA A 1063 -27.46 7.36 -12.83
C ALA A 1063 -28.37 8.03 -11.78
N PHE A 1064 -28.70 9.31 -11.98
CA PHE A 1064 -29.68 10.03 -11.16
C PHE A 1064 -31.09 9.42 -11.29
N GLN A 1065 -31.49 9.04 -12.51
CA GLN A 1065 -32.77 8.38 -12.77
C GLN A 1065 -32.87 7.03 -12.04
N ASP A 1066 -31.82 6.20 -12.12
CA ASP A 1066 -31.76 4.91 -11.42
C ASP A 1066 -31.81 5.07 -9.89
N ALA A 1067 -31.02 6.00 -9.36
CA ALA A 1067 -31.03 6.37 -7.94
C ALA A 1067 -32.42 6.82 -7.49
N PHE A 1068 -33.03 7.79 -8.18
CA PHE A 1068 -34.35 8.33 -7.84
C PHE A 1068 -35.45 7.28 -7.91
N THR A 1069 -35.47 6.45 -8.96
CA THR A 1069 -36.48 5.38 -9.16
C THR A 1069 -36.44 4.32 -8.06
N LYS A 1070 -35.25 4.01 -7.54
CA LYS A 1070 -35.05 3.03 -6.47
C LYS A 1070 -35.29 3.64 -5.08
N LEU A 1071 -34.65 4.77 -4.80
CA LEU A 1071 -34.70 5.47 -3.50
C LEU A 1071 -36.08 6.07 -3.19
N GLY A 1072 -36.87 6.49 -4.19
CA GLY A 1072 -38.22 7.03 -3.97
C GLY A 1072 -39.11 6.10 -3.14
N ARG A 1073 -38.87 4.78 -3.21
CA ARG A 1073 -39.57 3.76 -2.40
C ARG A 1073 -39.21 3.78 -0.91
N LEU A 1074 -38.01 4.26 -0.53
CA LEU A 1074 -37.64 4.48 0.87
C LEU A 1074 -38.35 5.72 1.44
N PHE A 1075 -38.43 6.78 0.65
CA PHE A 1075 -38.96 8.10 1.06
C PHE A 1075 -40.47 8.26 0.78
N GLY A 1076 -41.19 7.14 0.57
CA GLY A 1076 -42.66 7.12 0.46
C GLY A 1076 -43.26 7.54 -0.89
N LEU A 1077 -42.45 7.77 -1.92
CA LEU A 1077 -42.91 8.15 -3.26
C LEU A 1077 -43.41 6.93 -4.05
N SER A 1078 -44.62 6.46 -3.74
CA SER A 1078 -45.26 5.35 -4.43
C SER A 1078 -45.81 5.75 -5.81
N GLY A 1079 -45.18 5.27 -6.89
CA GLY A 1079 -45.78 5.26 -8.23
C GLY A 1079 -45.51 6.48 -9.11
N ILE A 1080 -44.25 6.96 -9.17
CA ILE A 1080 -43.83 8.01 -10.10
C ILE A 1080 -43.95 7.50 -11.56
N PRO A 1081 -44.73 8.14 -12.44
CA PRO A 1081 -44.90 7.70 -13.83
C PRO A 1081 -43.97 8.46 -14.78
N GLY A 1082 -43.02 7.72 -15.39
CA GLY A 1082 -42.06 8.25 -16.36
C GLY A 1082 -40.71 8.63 -15.76
N ALA A 1083 -39.72 8.84 -16.63
CA ALA A 1083 -38.42 9.39 -16.24
C ALA A 1083 -38.52 10.92 -16.18
N PRO A 1084 -38.35 11.57 -15.01
CA PRO A 1084 -38.24 13.03 -14.95
C PRO A 1084 -37.08 13.56 -15.78
N ASP A 1085 -37.33 14.64 -16.52
CA ASP A 1085 -36.31 15.40 -17.27
C ASP A 1085 -35.22 16.00 -16.35
N LYS A 1086 -35.44 15.98 -15.03
CA LYS A 1086 -34.54 16.47 -13.98
C LYS A 1086 -34.49 15.51 -12.77
N ALA A 1087 -33.91 14.33 -12.95
CA ALA A 1087 -33.79 13.35 -11.88
C ALA A 1087 -32.85 13.80 -10.74
N ASP A 1088 -31.92 14.71 -11.04
CA ASP A 1088 -30.94 15.33 -10.13
C ASP A 1088 -31.57 16.30 -9.12
N GLU A 1089 -32.35 17.29 -9.59
CA GLU A 1089 -33.06 18.24 -8.73
C GLU A 1089 -34.06 17.50 -7.82
N GLN A 1090 -34.76 16.49 -8.36
CA GLN A 1090 -35.76 15.72 -7.63
C GLN A 1090 -35.13 14.77 -6.58
N LEU A 1091 -34.03 14.08 -6.90
CA LEU A 1091 -33.29 13.27 -5.93
C LEU A 1091 -32.75 14.15 -4.79
N THR A 1092 -32.15 15.30 -5.12
CA THR A 1092 -31.57 16.22 -4.14
C THR A 1092 -32.63 16.82 -3.21
N ALA A 1093 -33.76 17.26 -3.76
CA ALA A 1093 -34.89 17.76 -2.96
C ALA A 1093 -35.46 16.68 -2.01
N MET A 1094 -35.63 15.45 -2.49
CA MET A 1094 -36.12 14.32 -1.69
C MET A 1094 -35.17 13.96 -0.53
N LEU A 1095 -33.85 13.93 -0.78
CA LEU A 1095 -32.86 13.65 0.25
C LEU A 1095 -32.82 14.76 1.31
N LYS A 1096 -32.85 16.02 0.87
CA LYS A 1096 -32.88 17.20 1.75
C LYS A 1096 -34.14 17.25 2.63
N MET A 1097 -35.30 16.89 2.09
CA MET A 1097 -36.55 16.72 2.86
C MET A 1097 -36.46 15.65 3.96
N ALA A 1098 -35.58 14.66 3.80
CA ALA A 1098 -35.35 13.58 4.76
C ALA A 1098 -34.10 13.81 5.66
N GLY A 1099 -33.53 15.02 5.65
CA GLY A 1099 -32.33 15.35 6.43
C GLY A 1099 -31.07 14.61 5.98
N GLN A 1100 -31.04 14.08 4.76
CA GLN A 1100 -29.91 13.34 4.20
C GLN A 1100 -29.02 14.25 3.34
N GLY A 1101 -27.75 13.87 3.17
CA GLY A 1101 -26.78 14.63 2.39
C GLY A 1101 -27.07 14.67 0.88
N GLU A 1102 -26.49 15.64 0.18
CA GLU A 1102 -26.69 15.82 -1.26
C GLU A 1102 -26.02 14.68 -2.08
N PRO A 1103 -26.62 14.28 -3.23
CA PRO A 1103 -26.16 13.13 -4.01
C PRO A 1103 -24.92 13.47 -4.85
N ALA A 1104 -23.82 12.73 -4.66
CA ALA A 1104 -22.57 12.94 -5.38
C ALA A 1104 -22.51 12.12 -6.68
N CYS A 1105 -22.65 12.77 -7.83
CA CYS A 1105 -22.38 12.18 -9.15
C CYS A 1105 -20.86 12.06 -9.42
N SER A 1106 -20.42 10.97 -10.03
CA SER A 1106 -19.01 10.68 -10.29
C SER A 1106 -18.82 9.94 -11.61
N LEU A 1107 -18.17 10.59 -12.59
CA LEU A 1107 -17.94 10.02 -13.91
C LEU A 1107 -16.88 8.92 -13.84
N LYS A 1108 -17.16 7.74 -14.39
CA LYS A 1108 -16.18 6.67 -14.59
C LYS A 1108 -15.50 6.84 -15.96
N ALA A 1109 -14.36 6.17 -16.14
CA ALA A 1109 -13.57 6.24 -17.37
C ALA A 1109 -14.44 6.03 -18.64
N GLN A 1110 -14.18 6.86 -19.64
CA GLN A 1110 -14.73 6.71 -20.99
C GLN A 1110 -14.34 5.36 -21.57
N GLN A 1111 -15.30 4.63 -22.16
CA GLN A 1111 -15.06 3.32 -22.76
C GLN A 1111 -15.36 3.32 -24.25
N TYR A 1112 -14.70 2.39 -24.96
CA TYR A 1112 -14.74 2.26 -26.40
C TYR A 1112 -15.01 0.82 -26.83
N LYS A 1113 -15.72 0.62 -27.93
CA LYS A 1113 -15.93 -0.69 -28.57
C LYS A 1113 -15.69 -0.57 -30.07
N ALA A 1114 -14.73 -1.35 -30.59
CA ALA A 1114 -14.39 -1.32 -32.01
C ALA A 1114 -15.15 -2.41 -32.75
N SER A 1115 -15.78 -2.07 -33.85
CA SER A 1115 -16.63 -2.97 -34.64
C SER A 1115 -16.30 -2.84 -36.14
N ILE A 1116 -16.35 -3.97 -36.86
CA ILE A 1116 -16.09 -4.05 -38.31
C ILE A 1116 -17.11 -4.94 -39.01
N GLN A 1117 -17.42 -4.58 -40.25
CA GLN A 1117 -18.23 -5.36 -41.17
C GLN A 1117 -17.43 -5.61 -42.45
N LEU A 1118 -17.16 -6.88 -42.72
CA LEU A 1118 -16.48 -7.36 -43.92
C LEU A 1118 -17.48 -8.09 -44.81
N LYS A 1119 -17.19 -8.16 -46.10
CA LYS A 1119 -18.00 -8.90 -47.08
C LYS A 1119 -17.11 -9.77 -47.93
N PHE A 1120 -17.34 -11.07 -47.80
CA PHE A 1120 -16.73 -12.12 -48.59
C PHE A 1120 -17.56 -12.27 -49.87
N THR A 1121 -16.89 -12.21 -51.02
CA THR A 1121 -17.49 -12.32 -52.37
C THR A 1121 -16.79 -13.44 -53.13
N ASP A 1122 -17.49 -14.54 -53.33
CA ASP A 1122 -17.02 -15.80 -53.93
C ASP A 1122 -15.66 -16.27 -53.39
N TYR A 1123 -15.48 -16.11 -52.08
CA TYR A 1123 -14.28 -16.50 -51.35
C TYR A 1123 -14.16 -18.01 -51.29
N LYS A 1124 -12.94 -18.51 -51.48
CA LYS A 1124 -12.64 -19.93 -51.67
C LYS A 1124 -11.82 -20.45 -50.49
N LEU A 1125 -12.33 -21.51 -49.87
CA LEU A 1125 -11.59 -22.32 -48.89
C LEU A 1125 -11.41 -23.73 -49.43
N GLU A 1126 -10.25 -24.31 -49.16
CA GLU A 1126 -9.90 -25.68 -49.51
C GLU A 1126 -9.45 -26.44 -48.26
N HIS A 1127 -9.79 -27.72 -48.19
CA HIS A 1127 -9.23 -28.62 -47.17
C HIS A 1127 -9.01 -30.02 -47.77
N LYS A 1128 -7.86 -30.61 -47.44
CA LYS A 1128 -7.40 -31.92 -47.93
C LYS A 1128 -7.53 -32.95 -46.80
N SER A 1129 -8.69 -33.59 -46.70
CA SER A 1129 -8.94 -34.62 -45.69
C SER A 1129 -8.15 -35.90 -45.95
N SER A 1130 -7.70 -36.56 -44.89
CA SER A 1130 -7.07 -37.89 -44.92
C SER A 1130 -8.07 -39.05 -44.89
N THR A 1131 -9.36 -38.78 -44.67
CA THR A 1131 -10.37 -39.80 -44.32
C THR A 1131 -11.48 -39.91 -45.35
N ASN A 1132 -12.28 -38.85 -45.59
CA ASN A 1132 -13.32 -38.84 -46.61
C ASN A 1132 -13.87 -37.43 -46.94
N LYS A 1133 -14.45 -37.30 -48.13
CA LYS A 1133 -15.05 -36.06 -48.66
C LYS A 1133 -16.24 -35.52 -47.84
N LYS A 1134 -16.92 -36.34 -47.02
CA LYS A 1134 -18.02 -35.87 -46.15
C LYS A 1134 -17.49 -35.14 -44.92
N GLN A 1135 -16.43 -35.67 -44.29
CA GLN A 1135 -15.73 -34.99 -43.20
C GLN A 1135 -15.05 -33.69 -43.69
N ALA A 1136 -14.43 -33.68 -44.88
CA ALA A 1136 -13.92 -32.46 -45.49
C ALA A 1136 -15.00 -31.37 -45.67
N ARG A 1137 -16.19 -31.74 -46.14
CA ARG A 1137 -17.35 -30.82 -46.26
C ARG A 1137 -17.83 -30.30 -44.91
N ASN A 1138 -17.96 -31.16 -43.89
CA ASN A 1138 -18.39 -30.73 -42.56
C ASN A 1138 -17.35 -29.82 -41.89
N TYR A 1139 -16.05 -30.12 -41.98
CA TYR A 1139 -14.96 -29.28 -41.46
C TYR A 1139 -14.96 -27.88 -42.11
N LEU A 1140 -15.10 -27.80 -43.43
CA LEU A 1140 -15.25 -26.52 -44.14
C LEU A 1140 -16.52 -25.77 -43.74
N SER A 1141 -17.62 -26.49 -43.47
CA SER A 1141 -18.88 -25.88 -43.02
C SER A 1141 -18.75 -25.30 -41.60
N GLU A 1142 -18.10 -26.05 -40.70
CA GLU A 1142 -17.77 -25.64 -39.33
C GLU A 1142 -16.86 -24.41 -39.32
N ARG A 1143 -15.82 -24.37 -40.18
CA ARG A 1143 -14.94 -23.21 -40.35
C ARG A 1143 -15.73 -21.97 -40.80
N ILE A 1144 -16.67 -22.12 -41.73
CA ILE A 1144 -17.52 -20.99 -42.18
C ILE A 1144 -18.45 -20.53 -41.06
N LEU A 1145 -19.12 -21.44 -40.34
CA LEU A 1145 -19.99 -21.10 -39.20
C LEU A 1145 -19.21 -20.37 -38.08
N LYS A 1146 -18.02 -20.85 -37.72
CA LYS A 1146 -17.14 -20.23 -36.73
C LYS A 1146 -16.63 -18.85 -37.16
N MET A 1147 -16.21 -18.68 -38.42
CA MET A 1147 -15.89 -17.34 -38.96
C MET A 1147 -17.08 -16.38 -38.82
N LEU A 1148 -18.29 -16.84 -39.12
CA LEU A 1148 -19.52 -16.04 -39.06
C LEU A 1148 -20.04 -15.80 -37.63
N GLY A 1149 -19.38 -16.33 -36.60
CA GLY A 1149 -19.80 -16.17 -35.20
C GLY A 1149 -21.08 -16.93 -34.87
N VAL A 1150 -21.26 -18.13 -35.44
CA VAL A 1150 -22.38 -19.02 -35.15
C VAL A 1150 -21.91 -20.16 -34.26
N ASP A 1151 -22.46 -20.27 -33.05
CA ASP A 1151 -22.14 -21.32 -32.10
C ASP A 1151 -22.56 -22.70 -32.64
N THR A 1152 -21.63 -23.66 -32.63
CA THR A 1152 -21.83 -25.01 -33.17
C THR A 1152 -21.92 -26.04 -32.04
N ASP A 1153 -22.92 -25.89 -31.16
CA ASP A 1153 -23.08 -26.74 -29.98
C ASP A 1153 -23.34 -28.22 -30.33
N ALA A 1154 -22.73 -29.09 -29.53
CA ALA A 1154 -22.70 -30.55 -29.74
C ALA A 1154 -24.07 -31.24 -29.65
N SER A 1155 -25.12 -30.55 -29.19
CA SER A 1155 -26.51 -31.01 -29.23
C SER A 1155 -27.10 -31.07 -30.65
N THR A 1156 -26.44 -30.44 -31.64
CA THR A 1156 -26.92 -30.40 -33.03
C THR A 1156 -26.61 -31.72 -33.74
N SER A 1157 -27.48 -32.72 -33.62
CA SER A 1157 -27.32 -34.06 -34.24
C SER A 1157 -27.49 -34.10 -35.77
N GLY A 1158 -27.25 -32.98 -36.45
CA GLY A 1158 -27.35 -32.80 -37.90
C GLY A 1158 -25.99 -32.79 -38.60
N SER A 1159 -25.99 -32.73 -39.93
CA SER A 1159 -24.76 -32.46 -40.67
C SER A 1159 -24.45 -30.96 -40.59
N LEU A 1160 -23.26 -30.57 -40.16
CA LEU A 1160 -22.86 -29.15 -40.05
C LEU A 1160 -23.01 -28.37 -41.37
N ARG A 1161 -22.89 -29.06 -42.51
CA ARG A 1161 -23.28 -28.51 -43.82
C ARG A 1161 -24.74 -28.04 -43.86
N ASN A 1162 -25.69 -28.84 -43.38
CA ASN A 1162 -27.10 -28.48 -43.37
C ASN A 1162 -27.33 -27.23 -42.51
N SER A 1163 -26.68 -27.13 -41.36
CA SER A 1163 -26.73 -25.95 -40.49
C SER A 1163 -26.23 -24.68 -41.20
N LEU A 1164 -25.19 -24.80 -42.03
CA LEU A 1164 -24.72 -23.69 -42.88
C LEU A 1164 -25.68 -23.39 -44.04
N ASP A 1165 -26.20 -24.41 -44.72
CA ASP A 1165 -27.18 -24.27 -45.81
C ASP A 1165 -28.52 -23.66 -45.28
N GLU A 1166 -28.90 -23.93 -44.03
CA GLU A 1166 -30.03 -23.33 -43.32
C GLU A 1166 -29.72 -21.89 -42.87
N TRP A 1167 -28.53 -21.62 -42.34
CA TRP A 1167 -28.11 -20.26 -41.98
C TRP A 1167 -28.13 -19.34 -43.20
N CYS A 1168 -27.57 -19.77 -44.34
CA CYS A 1168 -27.64 -19.01 -45.60
C CYS A 1168 -29.10 -18.75 -46.02
N LYS A 1169 -29.99 -19.74 -45.92
CA LYS A 1169 -31.43 -19.58 -46.22
C LYS A 1169 -32.11 -18.56 -45.30
N GLN A 1170 -31.88 -18.63 -43.99
CA GLN A 1170 -32.41 -17.66 -43.02
C GLN A 1170 -31.93 -16.23 -43.32
N LYS A 1171 -30.66 -16.07 -43.72
CA LYS A 1171 -30.06 -14.77 -44.08
C LYS A 1171 -30.33 -14.34 -45.54
N LYS A 1172 -31.04 -15.16 -46.33
CA LYS A 1172 -31.31 -14.95 -47.78
C LYS A 1172 -30.04 -14.79 -48.63
N LEU A 1173 -28.98 -15.53 -48.28
CA LEU A 1173 -27.68 -15.54 -48.95
C LEU A 1173 -27.56 -16.72 -49.94
N PRO A 1174 -26.63 -16.66 -50.91
CA PRO A 1174 -26.35 -17.78 -51.81
C PRO A 1174 -25.90 -19.04 -51.05
N GLU A 1175 -26.32 -20.22 -51.52
CA GLU A 1175 -25.86 -21.49 -50.97
C GLU A 1175 -24.36 -21.72 -51.28
N PRO A 1176 -23.54 -22.18 -50.31
CA PRO A 1176 -22.13 -22.47 -50.53
C PRO A 1176 -21.90 -23.59 -51.55
N LYS A 1177 -21.08 -23.31 -52.57
CA LYS A 1177 -20.78 -24.25 -53.66
C LYS A 1177 -19.59 -25.13 -53.28
N PHE A 1178 -19.85 -26.41 -52.99
CA PHE A 1178 -18.82 -27.40 -52.67
C PHE A 1178 -18.35 -28.17 -53.92
N GLU A 1179 -17.15 -27.86 -54.41
CA GLU A 1179 -16.48 -28.55 -55.52
C GLU A 1179 -15.62 -29.70 -55.00
N GLU A 1180 -15.53 -30.80 -55.77
CA GLU A 1180 -14.59 -31.89 -55.48
C GLU A 1180 -13.30 -31.68 -56.27
N MET A 1181 -12.16 -31.76 -55.58
CA MET A 1181 -10.86 -31.59 -56.24
C MET A 1181 -10.46 -32.88 -56.96
N LYS A 1182 -9.83 -32.74 -58.14
CA LYS A 1182 -9.48 -33.89 -59.01
C LYS A 1182 -8.40 -34.79 -58.42
N GLU A 1183 -7.60 -34.26 -57.52
CA GLU A 1183 -6.45 -34.91 -56.91
C GLU A 1183 -6.58 -34.86 -55.38
N LEU A 1184 -6.37 -36.01 -54.72
CA LEU A 1184 -6.60 -36.27 -53.28
C LEU A 1184 -8.07 -36.17 -52.83
N LEU A 1185 -8.34 -36.57 -51.58
CA LEU A 1185 -9.68 -36.49 -50.94
C LEU A 1185 -10.07 -35.06 -50.51
N GLY A 1186 -9.65 -34.08 -51.31
CA GLY A 1186 -9.86 -32.66 -51.05
C GLY A 1186 -11.20 -32.13 -51.54
N VAL A 1187 -11.70 -31.14 -50.83
CA VAL A 1187 -12.92 -30.38 -51.17
C VAL A 1187 -12.58 -28.90 -51.16
N ARG A 1188 -13.15 -28.16 -52.13
CA ARG A 1188 -13.20 -26.70 -52.14
C ARG A 1188 -14.62 -26.26 -51.82
N VAL A 1189 -14.78 -25.16 -51.09
CA VAL A 1189 -16.05 -24.44 -50.95
C VAL A 1189 -15.87 -23.00 -51.45
N THR A 1190 -16.84 -22.52 -52.24
CA THR A 1190 -16.94 -21.11 -52.65
C THR A 1190 -18.20 -20.52 -52.02
N PHE A 1191 -18.08 -19.40 -51.30
CA PHE A 1191 -19.23 -18.76 -50.64
C PHE A 1191 -19.16 -17.22 -50.68
N SER A 1192 -20.32 -16.59 -50.52
CA SER A 1192 -20.50 -15.13 -50.44
C SER A 1192 -21.34 -14.79 -49.21
N ALA A 1193 -20.79 -14.03 -48.25
CA ALA A 1193 -21.47 -13.72 -46.99
C ALA A 1193 -20.95 -12.41 -46.35
N PRO A 1194 -21.81 -11.66 -45.64
CA PRO A 1194 -21.39 -10.63 -44.71
C PRO A 1194 -20.83 -11.26 -43.44
N PHE A 1195 -19.75 -10.69 -42.94
CA PHE A 1195 -19.07 -11.02 -41.70
C PHE A 1195 -19.11 -9.78 -40.81
N SER A 1196 -19.37 -9.94 -39.51
CA SER A 1196 -19.33 -8.82 -38.55
C SER A 1196 -18.61 -9.28 -37.29
N CYS A 1197 -17.74 -8.42 -36.78
CA CYS A 1197 -16.86 -8.69 -35.66
C CYS A 1197 -16.74 -7.42 -34.80
N SER A 1198 -16.55 -7.58 -33.50
CA SER A 1198 -16.30 -6.49 -32.55
C SER A 1198 -15.23 -6.90 -31.55
N SER A 1199 -14.61 -5.94 -30.85
CA SER A 1199 -13.90 -6.24 -29.59
C SER A 1199 -14.81 -7.03 -28.65
N HIS A 1200 -14.23 -7.89 -27.81
CA HIS A 1200 -15.00 -8.74 -26.90
C HIS A 1200 -15.85 -7.88 -25.96
N ASP A 1201 -15.19 -6.97 -25.24
CA ASP A 1201 -15.79 -6.05 -24.28
C ASP A 1201 -15.67 -4.58 -24.71
N TRP A 1202 -16.09 -3.70 -23.79
CA TRP A 1202 -15.87 -2.26 -23.80
C TRP A 1202 -14.54 -1.95 -23.09
N GLU A 1203 -13.58 -1.40 -23.82
CA GLU A 1203 -12.21 -1.15 -23.36
C GLU A 1203 -12.02 0.29 -22.87
N ASP A 1204 -11.10 0.52 -21.93
CA ASP A 1204 -10.81 1.87 -21.37
C ASP A 1204 -10.11 2.83 -22.37
N SER A 1205 -9.72 2.37 -23.55
CA SER A 1205 -9.14 3.21 -24.62
C SER A 1205 -9.46 2.70 -26.01
N TRP A 1206 -9.51 3.60 -27.00
CA TRP A 1206 -9.77 3.22 -28.39
C TRP A 1206 -8.64 2.36 -28.98
N GLN A 1207 -7.40 2.51 -28.50
CA GLN A 1207 -6.28 1.66 -28.90
C GLN A 1207 -6.44 0.23 -28.38
N GLN A 1208 -6.95 0.05 -27.16
CA GLN A 1208 -7.29 -1.28 -26.64
C GLN A 1208 -8.48 -1.86 -27.41
N ALA A 1209 -9.52 -1.07 -27.71
CA ALA A 1209 -10.65 -1.53 -28.53
C ALA A 1209 -10.21 -1.98 -29.93
N GLU A 1210 -9.36 -1.22 -30.60
CA GLU A 1210 -8.74 -1.61 -31.87
C GLU A 1210 -7.90 -2.88 -31.73
N GLN A 1211 -7.07 -3.00 -30.68
CA GLN A 1211 -6.22 -4.18 -30.46
C GLN A 1211 -7.01 -5.45 -30.11
N SER A 1212 -8.09 -5.31 -29.33
CA SER A 1212 -9.05 -6.35 -28.95
C SER A 1212 -9.83 -6.84 -30.18
N LEU A 1213 -10.26 -5.93 -31.05
CA LEU A 1213 -10.82 -6.26 -32.36
C LEU A 1213 -9.79 -6.93 -33.30
N LEU A 1214 -8.54 -6.48 -33.33
CA LEU A 1214 -7.48 -7.12 -34.12
C LEU A 1214 -7.22 -8.55 -33.64
N GLN A 1215 -7.24 -8.80 -32.33
CA GLN A 1215 -7.12 -10.15 -31.76
C GLN A 1215 -8.30 -11.04 -32.15
N GLU A 1216 -9.54 -10.55 -32.08
CA GLU A 1216 -10.73 -11.32 -32.48
C GLU A 1216 -10.75 -11.58 -34.01
N LEU A 1217 -10.36 -10.60 -34.83
CA LEU A 1217 -10.16 -10.78 -36.28
C LEU A 1217 -9.08 -11.81 -36.57
N THR A 1218 -7.94 -11.78 -35.86
CA THR A 1218 -6.91 -12.81 -35.96
C THR A 1218 -7.48 -14.18 -35.58
N ALA A 1219 -8.10 -14.32 -34.40
CA ALA A 1219 -8.66 -15.60 -33.94
C ALA A 1219 -9.69 -16.21 -34.92
N ARG A 1220 -10.55 -15.40 -35.54
CA ARG A 1220 -11.54 -15.88 -36.51
C ARG A 1220 -10.97 -16.17 -37.91
N LEU A 1221 -9.90 -15.48 -38.34
CA LEU A 1221 -9.45 -15.50 -39.74
C LEU A 1221 -8.06 -16.13 -39.95
N SER A 1222 -7.19 -16.16 -38.94
CA SER A 1222 -5.81 -16.65 -39.07
C SER A 1222 -5.68 -18.17 -38.91
N TRP A 1223 -6.26 -18.92 -39.85
CA TRP A 1223 -6.10 -20.39 -39.91
C TRP A 1223 -5.10 -20.85 -40.98
N ASN A 1224 -4.55 -19.94 -41.78
CA ASN A 1224 -3.73 -20.25 -42.96
C ASN A 1224 -2.25 -20.56 -42.64
N LYS A 1225 -1.95 -21.14 -41.46
CA LYS A 1225 -0.57 -21.49 -41.03
C LYS A 1225 -0.38 -22.88 -40.42
N GLU A 1226 -1.44 -23.57 -39.98
CA GLU A 1226 -1.29 -24.90 -39.37
C GLU A 1226 -1.41 -26.05 -40.38
N ASP A 1227 -2.21 -25.87 -41.45
CA ASP A 1227 -2.25 -26.79 -42.59
C ASP A 1227 -1.21 -26.37 -43.65
N GLY A 1228 -0.34 -27.33 -44.03
CA GLY A 1228 0.77 -27.12 -44.97
C GLY A 1228 0.33 -26.96 -46.43
N THR A 1229 -0.36 -25.87 -46.76
CA THR A 1229 -0.70 -25.48 -48.13
C THR A 1229 0.23 -24.39 -48.64
N SER A 1230 1.13 -24.74 -49.56
CA SER A 1230 1.90 -23.77 -50.34
C SER A 1230 0.99 -23.06 -51.36
N SER A 1231 0.37 -21.95 -50.96
CA SER A 1231 -0.17 -20.97 -51.91
C SER A 1231 0.94 -19.97 -52.25
N SER A 1232 1.53 -20.08 -53.43
CA SER A 1232 2.54 -19.15 -53.94
C SER A 1232 1.89 -17.82 -54.33
N LEU A 1233 2.16 -16.77 -53.55
CA LEU A 1233 2.00 -15.35 -53.88
C LEU A 1233 3.01 -14.53 -53.08
#